data_AF-A0A017T291-F1
#
_entry.id   AF-A0A017T291-F1
#
_cell.length_a   1.000
_cell.length_b   1.000
_cell.length_c   1.000
_cell.angle_alpha   90.00
_cell.angle_beta   90.00
_cell.angle_gamma   90.00
#
_symmetry.space_group_name_H-M   'P 1'
#
loop_
_entity.id
_entity.type
_entity.pdbx_description
1 polymer ?
#
loop_
_entity_poly.entity_id
_entity_poly.type
_entity_poly.pdbx_seq_one_letter_code
_entity_poly.pdbx_strand_id
1 'polypeptide(L)'
;MLLLDLQARSDGFIGEPTLAALAERLAAGGRRARVVRLVGDPGGTPGDAVKPAPAFLAAISQAVREAGAPVVVLSRAWDRALLEAVRAGLAEGGTVVRLARGVRAALDEAFDHVLDEEGVHALLAGEAPEEARFRRITAADARRKLTVMTPVATGRENPGENTGAIEVLGVPARATISGPSGGCPYLSDARRNPLFAALSLDPEQVQTRGCTFCLDNTGTYVATDTQTVVATWLAQLRALRASHAVQQASPPATAGGARLTVLLTDERPHPHLPALFEALLREPGIGPIELLWKSRVDWLLEFAESAIAPACALAERSGSLLHLYLVGFESFDREALALFHKGHGPEESEAAIGVMRDLGARFPRSFAYLPLRTHGFLLFTPWTSPESLLENARWMRRLRFHELRAEALQTRLRLYPRTPLHHLAARDGLLVDALDAGRVDRAVEQGYDASAAWRFKDGRVEAIFQVAQAARALDGDRAVLDSDMIEVATRHVLRWPGLARVPGDAWLPLRAATETWGAPLGVLVETLGTEGAVFDPEIEAMGVTSKRAALKEAVWAADAEGLARAYRAMGFSAEVVGFHTVDQASGDHAAIRPGAAPLERAVVAVAVDDTTLLDVLQQLRSIADRSAPEKWGAAVRAMGRLMGYPSCCVEVFVRRTEQRDNQAMERAPYLRVPGEPLSPLLHRTGLLRWISHLPCSPGCGASSERAGRVLARLAEMSPEAAVRARAVLSEASLFLDYERHALVEGSFEGEVFVLRGRRAWSAGRSRAFAEMVAKASWVRLAPDGVTLGTADGRVQRVGAKGPLLVEPGKALAAPVLEILARNEAAEEAERTHRSGKAAGGVRERGGTALTPLPASLRRGVRVGAHVITAIEQVGRGYTISLARGAERLAVRVRPHVEGAPYAVRVGAWAVDLDAPEDLTEGARAAVGVLVRALRVRAASGARNAGDAGDAGDAGDAGDAGDAGDAGDAGDAGDR
;
A
#
# COMPACT_ATOMS: atom_id res chain seq x y z
N MET A 1 -8.51 32.02 25.37
CA MET A 1 -8.33 30.56 25.26
C MET A 1 -8.38 30.16 23.80
N LEU A 2 -7.64 29.12 23.42
CA LEU A 2 -7.68 28.52 22.09
C LEU A 2 -8.39 27.17 22.15
N LEU A 3 -9.32 26.93 21.22
CA LEU A 3 -10.03 25.68 21.03
C LEU A 3 -9.52 25.10 19.70
N LEU A 4 -8.85 23.95 19.74
CA LEU A 4 -8.29 23.30 18.55
C LEU A 4 -9.22 22.17 18.08
N ASP A 5 -9.82 22.34 16.90
CA ASP A 5 -10.52 21.27 16.19
C ASP A 5 -9.57 20.64 15.17
N LEU A 6 -8.89 19.58 15.60
CA LEU A 6 -7.91 18.87 14.77
C LEU A 6 -8.56 17.72 14.03
N GLN A 7 -8.27 17.59 12.73
CA GLN A 7 -8.69 16.47 11.89
C GLN A 7 -7.47 15.83 11.25
N ALA A 8 -7.37 14.49 11.30
CA ALA A 8 -6.26 13.78 10.68
C ALA A 8 -6.34 13.77 9.14
N ARG A 9 -7.55 13.94 8.58
CA ARG A 9 -7.80 13.87 7.14
C ARG A 9 -8.92 14.84 6.74
N SER A 10 -8.83 15.35 5.51
CA SER A 10 -9.82 16.26 4.92
C SER A 10 -11.14 15.59 4.52
N ASP A 11 -11.12 14.27 4.32
CA ASP A 11 -12.30 13.45 4.01
C ASP A 11 -12.97 12.85 5.27
N GLY A 12 -12.44 13.15 6.45
CA GLY A 12 -12.95 12.64 7.73
C GLY A 12 -14.36 13.15 8.05
N PHE A 13 -15.21 12.27 8.58
CA PHE A 13 -16.58 12.60 9.02
C PHE A 13 -16.65 13.15 10.45
N ILE A 14 -15.52 13.61 11.00
CA ILE A 14 -15.41 13.94 12.42
C ILE A 14 -15.18 15.44 12.58
N GLY A 15 -16.27 16.21 12.56
CA GLY A 15 -16.28 17.55 13.13
C GLY A 15 -16.74 17.48 14.59
N GLU A 16 -16.19 18.34 15.45
CA GLU A 16 -16.59 18.38 16.86
C GLU A 16 -17.46 19.61 17.16
N PRO A 17 -18.80 19.50 17.05
CA PRO A 17 -19.70 20.62 17.33
C PRO A 17 -19.63 21.09 18.79
N THR A 18 -19.13 20.27 19.72
CA THR A 18 -19.02 20.66 21.13
C THR A 18 -18.00 21.77 21.37
N LEU A 19 -16.92 21.86 20.58
CA LEU A 19 -15.95 22.95 20.70
C LEU A 19 -16.55 24.29 20.30
N ALA A 20 -17.34 24.33 19.21
CA ALA A 20 -18.05 25.54 18.81
C ALA A 20 -19.08 25.97 19.86
N ALA A 21 -19.89 25.03 20.37
CA ALA A 21 -20.87 25.31 21.42
C ALA A 21 -20.21 25.76 22.74
N LEU A 22 -19.03 25.25 23.06
CA LEU A 22 -18.24 25.73 24.19
C LEU A 22 -17.75 27.18 23.96
N ALA A 23 -17.23 27.48 22.76
CA ALA A 23 -16.79 28.83 22.40
C ALA A 23 -17.90 29.87 22.58
N GLU A 24 -19.12 29.56 22.11
CA GLU A 24 -20.28 30.45 22.22
C GLU A 24 -20.69 30.71 23.66
N ARG A 25 -20.75 29.67 24.50
CA ARG A 25 -21.09 29.84 25.92
C ARG A 25 -20.05 30.65 26.67
N LEU A 26 -18.77 30.46 26.32
CA LEU A 26 -17.69 31.27 26.87
C LEU A 26 -17.81 32.74 26.44
N ALA A 27 -18.11 32.98 25.16
CA ALA A 27 -18.35 34.33 24.64
C ALA A 27 -19.56 35.00 25.32
N ALA A 28 -20.66 34.26 25.52
CA ALA A 28 -21.83 34.73 26.27
C ALA A 28 -21.50 35.06 27.73
N GLY A 29 -20.52 34.36 28.32
CA GLY A 29 -19.95 34.67 29.64
C GLY A 29 -18.87 35.76 29.64
N GLY A 30 -18.68 36.50 28.54
CA GLY A 30 -17.69 37.58 28.43
C GLY A 30 -16.24 37.13 28.27
N ARG A 31 -15.99 35.84 28.00
CA ARG A 31 -14.65 35.28 27.81
C ARG A 31 -14.28 35.21 26.32
N ARG A 32 -13.03 35.54 25.98
CA ARG A 32 -12.50 35.41 24.62
C ARG A 32 -12.07 33.97 24.33
N ALA A 33 -12.72 33.34 23.36
CA ALA A 33 -12.37 32.01 22.84
C ALA A 33 -12.14 32.09 21.32
N ARG A 34 -11.05 31.50 20.84
CA ARG A 34 -10.72 31.37 19.42
C ARG A 34 -10.82 29.89 19.03
N VAL A 35 -11.51 29.56 17.94
CA VAL A 35 -11.62 28.16 17.45
C VAL A 35 -10.79 28.01 16.20
N VAL A 36 -9.65 27.32 16.27
CA VAL A 36 -8.83 27.05 15.08
C VAL A 36 -9.05 25.62 14.62
N ARG A 37 -9.37 25.46 13.34
CA ARG A 37 -9.51 24.14 12.71
C ARG A 37 -8.31 23.85 11.84
N LEU A 38 -7.62 22.75 12.14
CA LEU A 38 -6.50 22.29 11.33
C LEU A 38 -6.80 20.90 10.79
N VAL A 39 -6.55 20.71 9.51
CA VAL A 39 -6.77 19.46 8.80
C VAL A 39 -5.41 18.97 8.32
N GLY A 40 -5.03 17.77 8.77
CA GLY A 40 -3.85 17.08 8.28
C GLY A 40 -4.07 16.63 6.84
N ASP A 41 -3.04 16.82 6.02
CA ASP A 41 -2.88 16.07 4.79
C ASP A 41 -2.06 14.82 5.15
N PRO A 42 -2.61 13.60 5.09
CA PRO A 42 -1.80 12.40 5.18
C PRO A 42 -0.92 12.36 3.92
N GLY A 43 0.22 13.07 3.94
CA GLY A 43 1.11 13.29 2.79
C GLY A 43 1.84 12.04 2.29
N GLY A 44 1.16 10.90 2.20
CA GLY A 44 1.68 9.61 1.78
C GLY A 44 0.63 8.78 1.05
N THR A 45 1.11 7.76 0.35
CA THR A 45 0.28 6.75 -0.30
C THR A 45 -0.60 6.03 0.76
N PRO A 46 -1.88 5.70 0.46
CA PRO A 46 -2.73 4.95 1.38
C PRO A 46 -2.04 3.66 1.85
N GLY A 47 -1.62 3.60 3.12
CA GLY A 47 -0.94 2.44 3.70
C GLY A 47 0.41 2.74 4.36
N ASP A 48 1.05 3.87 4.06
CA ASP A 48 2.22 4.31 4.81
C ASP A 48 1.80 4.71 6.22
N ALA A 49 2.58 4.31 7.23
CA ALA A 49 2.29 4.63 8.61
C ALA A 49 2.17 6.15 8.78
N VAL A 50 0.95 6.63 8.99
CA VAL A 50 0.63 8.06 9.05
C VAL A 50 1.12 8.61 10.40
N LYS A 51 2.43 8.80 10.52
CA LYS A 51 2.89 9.84 11.45
C LYS A 51 2.29 11.16 10.95
N PRO A 52 1.79 12.02 11.84
CA PRO A 52 1.33 13.33 11.42
C PRO A 52 2.46 13.99 10.64
N ALA A 53 2.18 14.46 9.42
CA ALA A 53 3.21 15.04 8.58
C ALA A 53 3.92 16.16 9.37
N PRO A 54 5.26 16.27 9.32
CA PRO A 54 5.98 17.31 10.06
C PRO A 54 5.40 18.72 9.82
N ALA A 55 4.92 18.99 8.61
CA ALA A 55 4.21 20.23 8.26
C ALA A 55 2.91 20.44 9.05
N PHE A 56 2.12 19.40 9.29
CA PHE A 56 0.90 19.47 10.09
C PHE A 56 1.21 19.75 11.57
N LEU A 57 2.23 19.09 12.14
CA LEU A 57 2.70 19.37 13.50
C LEU A 57 3.24 20.80 13.64
N ALA A 58 3.99 21.28 12.65
CA ALA A 58 4.47 22.66 12.61
C ALA A 58 3.29 23.66 12.56
N ALA A 59 2.26 23.38 11.76
CA ALA A 59 1.07 24.22 11.67
C ALA A 59 0.29 24.28 13.01
N ILE A 60 0.21 23.17 13.75
CA ILE A 60 -0.36 23.16 15.10
C ILE A 60 0.44 24.07 16.04
N SER A 61 1.77 23.89 16.09
CA SER A 61 2.63 24.69 16.96
C SER A 61 2.54 26.18 16.62
N GLN A 62 2.53 26.52 15.33
CA GLN A 62 2.37 27.89 14.84
C GLN A 62 1.03 28.48 15.26
N ALA A 63 -0.08 27.77 15.05
CA ALA A 63 -1.41 28.24 15.42
C ALA A 63 -1.56 28.50 16.92
N VAL A 64 -0.96 27.64 17.76
CA VAL A 64 -0.93 27.83 19.22
C VAL A 64 -0.11 29.08 19.58
N ARG A 65 1.07 29.24 18.97
CA ARG A 65 1.97 30.38 19.20
C ARG A 65 1.33 31.71 18.81
N GLU A 66 0.72 31.77 17.63
CA GLU A 66 0.03 32.97 17.13
C GLU A 66 -1.19 33.34 17.97
N ALA A 67 -1.88 32.36 18.54
CA ALA A 67 -3.02 32.63 19.42
C ALA A 67 -2.60 33.24 20.77
N GLY A 68 -1.36 33.00 21.23
CA GLY A 68 -0.86 33.49 22.52
C GLY A 68 -1.75 33.11 23.71
N ALA A 69 -2.50 32.00 23.60
CA ALA A 69 -3.52 31.64 24.56
C ALA A 69 -2.90 30.91 25.77
N PRO A 70 -3.23 31.30 27.02
CA PRO A 70 -2.71 30.62 28.21
C PRO A 70 -3.34 29.24 28.43
N VAL A 71 -4.48 28.97 27.79
CA VAL A 71 -5.18 27.69 27.84
C VAL A 71 -5.49 27.26 26.40
N VAL A 72 -5.14 26.02 26.07
CA VAL A 72 -5.48 25.36 24.80
C VAL A 72 -6.34 24.15 25.12
N VAL A 73 -7.50 24.05 24.48
CA VAL A 73 -8.44 22.93 24.65
C VAL A 73 -8.53 22.13 23.37
N LEU A 74 -8.41 20.81 23.49
CA LEU A 74 -8.61 19.85 22.42
C LEU A 74 -9.75 18.92 22.79
N SER A 75 -10.61 18.54 21.85
CA SER A 75 -11.60 17.47 22.12
C SER A 75 -10.98 16.08 22.10
N ARG A 76 -9.87 15.93 21.37
CA ARG A 76 -9.22 14.65 21.12
C ARG A 76 -7.75 14.78 20.84
N ALA A 77 -7.01 13.72 21.15
CA ALA A 77 -5.64 13.52 20.71
C ALA A 77 -5.38 12.04 20.42
N TRP A 78 -4.74 11.78 19.29
CA TRP A 78 -4.47 10.43 18.80
C TRP A 78 -3.00 10.03 18.89
N ASP A 79 -2.09 10.99 19.02
CA ASP A 79 -0.64 10.77 19.07
C ASP A 79 0.04 11.75 20.04
N ARG A 80 1.14 11.30 20.65
CA ARG A 80 1.93 12.10 21.58
C ARG A 80 2.65 13.25 20.86
N ALA A 81 3.11 13.03 19.63
CA ALA A 81 3.77 14.08 18.84
C ALA A 81 2.85 15.29 18.57
N LEU A 82 1.54 15.07 18.49
CA LEU A 82 0.54 16.14 18.39
C LEU A 82 0.51 16.98 19.66
N LEU A 83 0.50 16.36 20.84
CA LEU A 83 0.51 17.07 22.12
C LEU A 83 1.83 17.81 22.33
N GLU A 84 2.95 17.22 21.91
CA GLU A 84 4.26 17.88 21.92
C GLU A 84 4.26 19.11 21.00
N ALA A 85 3.65 19.04 19.82
CA ALA A 85 3.50 20.20 18.94
C ALA A 85 2.64 21.31 19.54
N VAL A 86 1.54 20.97 20.24
CA VAL A 86 0.73 21.93 20.99
C VAL A 86 1.57 22.59 22.08
N ARG A 87 2.29 21.81 22.89
CA ARG A 87 3.14 22.32 23.98
C ARG A 87 4.29 23.19 23.46
N ALA A 88 4.90 22.84 22.34
CA ALA A 88 5.97 23.63 21.72
C ALA A 88 5.50 25.01 21.21
N GLY A 89 4.21 25.15 20.91
CA GLY A 89 3.60 26.43 20.55
C GLY A 89 3.14 27.26 21.76
N LEU A 90 3.03 26.64 22.94
CA LEU A 90 2.45 27.24 24.13
C LEU A 90 3.46 28.17 24.83
N ALA A 91 2.98 29.27 25.42
CA ALA A 91 3.82 30.10 26.27
C ALA A 91 4.20 29.38 27.58
N GLU A 92 5.29 29.81 28.21
CA GLU A 92 5.70 29.27 29.51
C GLU A 92 4.56 29.38 30.54
N GLY A 93 4.27 28.27 31.22
CA GLY A 93 3.17 28.16 32.19
C GLY A 93 1.77 28.01 31.58
N GLY A 94 1.63 27.89 30.25
CA GLY A 94 0.35 27.60 29.63
C GLY A 94 -0.15 26.18 29.92
N THR A 95 -1.45 25.98 29.76
CA THR A 95 -2.16 24.74 30.09
C THR A 95 -2.79 24.09 28.85
N VAL A 96 -2.60 22.79 28.69
CA VAL A 96 -3.24 21.95 27.68
C VAL A 96 -4.33 21.12 28.33
N VAL A 97 -5.57 21.33 27.88
CA VAL A 97 -6.76 20.69 28.41
C VAL A 97 -7.36 19.77 27.35
N ARG A 98 -7.76 18.57 27.75
CA ARG A 98 -8.68 17.76 26.95
C ARG A 98 -10.11 18.01 27.38
N LEU A 99 -10.96 18.41 26.44
CA LEU A 99 -12.40 18.43 26.65
C LEU A 99 -12.95 17.01 26.53
N ALA A 100 -13.28 16.39 27.65
CA ALA A 100 -13.82 15.05 27.72
C ALA A 100 -15.16 15.02 28.46
N ARG A 101 -16.07 14.15 28.02
CA ARG A 101 -17.32 13.85 28.75
C ARG A 101 -17.13 12.66 29.68
N GLY A 102 -16.02 12.67 30.42
CA GLY A 102 -15.59 11.56 31.26
C GLY A 102 -15.21 10.29 30.49
N VAL A 103 -14.84 10.42 29.21
CA VAL A 103 -14.26 9.32 28.45
C VAL A 103 -12.77 9.30 28.74
N ARG A 104 -12.28 8.30 29.47
CA ARG A 104 -10.82 8.12 29.55
C ARG A 104 -10.26 7.64 28.22
N ALA A 105 -9.10 8.14 27.82
CA ALA A 105 -8.32 7.58 26.72
C ALA A 105 -6.84 7.44 27.06
N ALA A 106 -6.09 6.78 26.17
CA ALA A 106 -4.72 6.37 26.45
C ALA A 106 -3.74 7.55 26.68
N LEU A 107 -4.05 8.74 26.16
CA LEU A 107 -3.21 9.93 26.29
C LEU A 107 -3.68 10.93 27.36
N ASP A 108 -4.66 10.58 28.21
CA ASP A 108 -5.17 11.48 29.25
C ASP A 108 -4.06 12.06 30.14
N GLU A 109 -3.09 11.22 30.52
CA GLU A 109 -1.98 11.59 31.40
C GLU A 109 -0.97 12.57 30.76
N ALA A 110 -1.05 12.76 29.43
CA ALA A 110 -0.23 13.72 28.72
C ALA A 110 -0.85 15.13 28.66
N PHE A 111 -2.09 15.29 29.13
CA PHE A 111 -2.75 16.58 29.32
C PHE A 111 -2.49 17.11 30.74
N ASP A 112 -2.55 18.43 30.90
CA ASP A 112 -2.46 19.04 32.23
C ASP A 112 -3.79 18.83 32.99
N HIS A 113 -4.91 18.84 32.26
CA HIS A 113 -6.24 18.49 32.78
C HIS A 113 -7.10 17.77 31.73
N VAL A 114 -7.99 16.90 32.19
CA VAL A 114 -9.04 16.28 31.38
C VAL A 114 -10.38 16.74 31.94
N LEU A 115 -10.95 17.78 31.35
CA LEU A 115 -12.09 18.52 31.91
C LEU A 115 -13.35 18.36 31.06
N ASP A 116 -14.51 18.43 31.70
CA ASP A 116 -15.76 18.68 30.98
C ASP A 116 -15.97 20.19 30.80
N GLU A 117 -17.14 20.58 30.30
CA GLU A 117 -17.44 21.99 30.05
C GLU A 117 -17.43 22.82 31.36
N GLU A 118 -17.95 22.28 32.46
CA GLU A 118 -17.98 22.94 33.77
C GLU A 118 -16.56 23.09 34.34
N GLY A 119 -15.75 22.04 34.24
CA GLY A 119 -14.34 22.07 34.61
C GLY A 119 -13.55 23.13 33.82
N VAL A 120 -13.78 23.27 32.51
CA VAL A 120 -13.14 24.34 31.71
C VAL A 120 -13.57 25.73 32.21
N HIS A 121 -14.84 25.92 32.57
CA HIS A 121 -15.30 27.19 33.13
C HIS A 121 -14.64 27.51 34.48
N ALA A 122 -14.54 26.52 35.38
CA ALA A 122 -13.86 26.67 36.67
C ALA A 122 -12.38 27.02 36.50
N LEU A 123 -11.66 26.31 35.62
CA LEU A 123 -10.26 26.60 35.30
C LEU A 123 -10.08 28.05 34.83
N LEU A 124 -10.95 28.53 33.93
CA LEU A 124 -10.88 29.91 33.44
C LEU A 124 -11.29 30.96 34.48
N ALA A 125 -12.04 30.56 35.52
CA ALA A 125 -12.36 31.39 36.68
C ALA A 125 -11.20 31.46 37.69
N GLY A 126 -10.14 30.67 37.52
CA GLY A 126 -9.06 30.54 38.51
C GLY A 126 -9.46 29.66 39.70
N GLU A 127 -10.55 28.91 39.56
CA GLU A 127 -11.00 27.92 40.53
C GLU A 127 -10.29 26.58 40.25
N ALA A 128 -10.22 25.70 41.27
CA ALA A 128 -9.70 24.36 41.07
C ALA A 128 -10.72 23.55 40.23
N PRO A 129 -10.41 23.16 38.98
CA PRO A 129 -11.36 22.44 38.15
C PRO A 129 -11.52 21.00 38.65
N GLU A 130 -12.74 20.46 38.58
CA GLU A 130 -12.95 19.03 38.77
C GLU A 130 -12.59 18.27 37.49
N GLU A 131 -11.79 17.21 37.61
CA GLU A 131 -11.51 16.31 36.48
C GLU A 131 -12.80 15.66 35.96
N ALA A 132 -12.89 15.53 34.64
CA ALA A 132 -14.03 14.96 33.96
C ALA A 132 -14.23 13.51 34.40
N ARG A 133 -15.35 13.26 35.07
CA ARG A 133 -15.78 11.91 35.43
C ARG A 133 -16.90 11.48 34.50
N PHE A 134 -16.93 10.19 34.18
CA PHE A 134 -18.11 9.67 33.51
C PHE A 134 -19.31 9.90 34.42
N ARG A 135 -20.30 10.60 33.90
CA ARG A 135 -21.60 10.77 34.54
C ARG A 135 -22.62 10.25 33.55
N ARG A 136 -23.47 9.32 33.99
CA ARG A 136 -24.58 8.86 33.17
C ARG A 136 -25.43 10.07 32.81
N ILE A 137 -25.60 10.33 31.51
CA ILE A 137 -26.41 11.46 31.06
C ILE A 137 -27.86 11.15 31.41
N THR A 138 -28.49 11.95 32.26
CA THR A 138 -29.92 11.79 32.54
C THR A 138 -30.74 12.30 31.35
N ALA A 139 -32.02 11.94 31.27
CA ALA A 139 -32.91 12.49 30.26
C ALA A 139 -32.99 14.04 30.37
N ALA A 140 -32.88 14.59 31.58
CA ALA A 140 -32.85 16.03 31.80
C ALA A 140 -31.56 16.67 31.25
N ASP A 141 -30.40 16.03 31.45
CA ASP A 141 -29.11 16.52 30.92
C ASP A 141 -29.08 16.48 29.40
N ALA A 142 -29.60 15.40 28.81
CA ALA A 142 -29.75 15.29 27.38
C ALA A 142 -30.65 16.41 26.84
N ARG A 143 -31.84 16.64 27.43
CA ARG A 143 -32.73 17.76 27.05
C ARG A 143 -32.04 19.13 27.17
N ARG A 144 -31.31 19.38 28.26
CA ARG A 144 -30.59 20.65 28.47
C ARG A 144 -29.53 20.90 27.39
N LYS A 145 -28.81 19.85 26.97
CA LYS A 145 -27.82 19.94 25.89
C LYS A 145 -28.43 20.26 24.54
N LEU A 146 -29.64 19.74 24.29
CA LEU A 146 -30.34 19.95 23.01
C LEU A 146 -30.82 21.39 22.83
N THR A 147 -31.07 22.13 23.91
CA THR A 147 -31.43 23.56 23.85
C THR A 147 -30.27 24.46 23.37
N VAL A 148 -29.02 23.99 23.48
CA VAL A 148 -27.82 24.80 23.19
C VAL A 148 -27.30 24.60 21.77
N MET A 149 -27.71 23.55 21.04
CA MET A 149 -27.22 23.25 19.69
C MET A 149 -27.92 24.08 18.58
N THR A 150 -27.98 25.39 18.75
CA THR A 150 -28.41 26.31 17.69
C THR A 150 -27.28 26.41 16.65
N PRO A 151 -27.55 26.34 15.34
CA PRO A 151 -26.51 26.31 14.31
C PRO A 151 -25.66 27.59 14.33
N VAL A 152 -24.34 27.42 14.46
CA VAL A 152 -23.37 28.48 14.21
C VAL A 152 -23.31 28.71 12.71
N ALA A 153 -23.82 29.83 12.22
CA ALA A 153 -23.50 30.28 10.87
C ALA A 153 -22.01 30.61 10.84
N THR A 154 -21.18 29.77 10.22
CA THR A 154 -19.78 30.06 9.94
C THR A 154 -19.67 31.13 8.85
N GLY A 155 -20.09 32.35 9.18
CA GLY A 155 -19.83 33.54 8.39
C GLY A 155 -18.60 34.25 8.97
N ARG A 156 -17.69 34.73 8.11
CA ARG A 156 -16.81 35.83 8.48
C ARG A 156 -17.73 37.05 8.72
N GLU A 157 -18.15 37.27 9.95
CA GLU A 157 -18.71 38.57 10.29
C GLU A 157 -17.61 39.62 10.20
N ASN A 158 -18.00 40.82 9.74
CA ASN A 158 -17.10 41.93 9.50
C ASN A 158 -16.22 42.22 10.73
N PRO A 159 -14.91 42.51 10.57
CA PRO A 159 -13.97 42.73 11.67
C PRO A 159 -14.17 44.05 12.44
N GLY A 160 -15.40 44.57 12.52
CA GLY A 160 -15.71 45.92 13.00
C GLY A 160 -16.44 46.03 14.34
N GLU A 161 -17.08 44.96 14.85
CA GLU A 161 -17.85 45.06 16.10
C GLU A 161 -17.36 44.05 17.15
N ASN A 162 -17.08 44.58 18.34
CA ASN A 162 -16.32 43.98 19.44
C ASN A 162 -17.11 42.92 20.25
N THR A 163 -18.01 42.19 19.63
CA THR A 163 -18.61 40.98 20.23
C THR A 163 -17.61 39.83 20.04
N GLY A 164 -17.40 38.99 21.06
CA GLY A 164 -16.30 38.02 21.08
C GLY A 164 -16.20 37.14 19.83
N ALA A 165 -15.30 37.49 18.91
CA ALA A 165 -15.22 36.90 17.58
C ALA A 165 -14.72 35.45 17.63
N ILE A 166 -15.58 34.51 17.24
CA ILE A 166 -15.17 33.13 16.92
C ILE A 166 -14.50 33.17 15.54
N GLU A 167 -13.18 33.30 15.52
CA GLU A 167 -12.42 33.24 14.28
C GLU A 167 -12.14 31.77 13.91
N VAL A 168 -12.92 31.21 12.97
CA VAL A 168 -12.65 29.88 12.40
C VAL A 168 -11.67 30.01 11.23
N LEU A 169 -10.41 29.69 11.47
CA LEU A 169 -9.40 29.53 10.43
C LEU A 169 -9.37 28.06 9.97
N GLY A 170 -9.50 27.80 8.67
CA GLY A 170 -9.36 26.46 8.09
C GLY A 170 -10.32 26.13 6.94
N VAL A 171 -10.24 24.89 6.44
CA VAL A 171 -11.14 24.35 5.41
C VAL A 171 -12.57 24.25 5.97
N PRO A 172 -13.61 24.68 5.22
CA PRO A 172 -14.99 24.55 5.69
C PRO A 172 -15.32 23.09 5.96
N ALA A 173 -15.83 22.80 7.17
CA ALA A 173 -16.32 21.46 7.48
C ALA A 173 -17.54 21.13 6.62
N ARG A 174 -17.76 19.84 6.40
CA ARG A 174 -19.01 19.37 5.80
C ARG A 174 -20.20 19.87 6.62
N ALA A 175 -21.20 20.43 5.94
CA ALA A 175 -22.43 20.87 6.57
C ALA A 175 -23.05 19.72 7.36
N THR A 176 -23.39 19.98 8.62
CA THR A 176 -23.89 18.96 9.55
C THR A 176 -25.14 19.48 10.23
N ILE A 177 -26.15 18.62 10.37
CA ILE A 177 -27.35 18.89 11.16
C ILE A 177 -27.55 17.82 12.23
N SER A 178 -28.19 18.21 13.32
CA SER A 178 -28.48 17.36 14.47
C SER A 178 -29.85 17.70 15.03
N GLY A 179 -30.63 16.69 15.37
CA GLY A 179 -31.96 16.83 15.92
C GLY A 179 -31.95 16.96 17.45
N PRO A 180 -33.12 17.27 18.02
CA PRO A 180 -33.37 17.35 19.46
C PRO A 180 -33.53 15.95 20.09
N SER A 181 -33.14 14.87 19.41
CA SER A 181 -33.11 13.53 19.99
C SER A 181 -31.68 13.23 20.46
N GLY A 182 -31.51 12.97 21.75
CA GLY A 182 -30.19 12.77 22.36
C GLY A 182 -29.88 11.31 22.64
N GLY A 183 -28.69 10.84 22.24
CA GLY A 183 -28.16 9.51 22.55
C GLY A 183 -28.61 8.41 21.57
N CYS A 184 -28.24 7.17 21.87
CA CYS A 184 -28.57 6.00 21.05
C CYS A 184 -29.77 5.23 21.65
N PRO A 185 -30.84 4.98 20.88
CA PRO A 185 -32.02 4.24 21.37
C PRO A 185 -31.75 2.75 21.64
N TYR A 186 -30.64 2.20 21.15
CA TYR A 186 -30.23 0.84 21.46
C TYR A 186 -29.61 0.77 22.86
N LEU A 187 -30.44 0.46 23.87
CA LEU A 187 -30.08 0.48 25.30
C LEU A 187 -30.05 -0.91 25.96
N SER A 188 -29.81 -1.95 25.16
CA SER A 188 -29.62 -3.30 25.70
C SER A 188 -28.45 -3.33 26.69
N ASP A 189 -28.59 -4.08 27.79
CA ASP A 189 -27.60 -4.12 28.86
C ASP A 189 -26.56 -5.22 28.60
N ALA A 190 -25.32 -4.82 28.35
CA ALA A 190 -24.21 -5.73 28.09
C ALA A 190 -23.99 -6.72 29.25
N ARG A 191 -24.35 -6.37 30.49
CA ARG A 191 -24.23 -7.27 31.66
C ARG A 191 -25.15 -8.48 31.58
N ARG A 192 -26.20 -8.42 30.74
CA ARG A 192 -27.07 -9.58 30.44
C ARG A 192 -26.48 -10.52 29.41
N ASN A 193 -25.46 -10.09 28.67
CA ASN A 193 -24.72 -10.98 27.78
C ASN A 193 -23.75 -11.84 28.64
N PRO A 194 -23.79 -13.18 28.50
CA PRO A 194 -22.93 -14.10 29.26
C PRO A 194 -21.44 -13.76 29.24
N LEU A 195 -20.93 -13.17 28.15
CA LEU A 195 -19.52 -12.80 28.01
C LEU A 195 -19.08 -11.73 29.04
N PHE A 196 -19.99 -10.82 29.40
CA PHE A 196 -19.71 -9.68 30.28
C PHE A 196 -20.32 -9.83 31.67
N ALA A 197 -21.27 -10.75 31.86
CA ALA A 197 -21.93 -10.97 33.15
C ALA A 197 -20.93 -11.23 34.30
N ALA A 198 -19.83 -11.93 34.00
CA ALA A 198 -18.79 -12.26 34.96
C ALA A 198 -17.81 -11.11 35.28
N LEU A 199 -17.87 -9.98 34.56
CA LEU A 199 -16.93 -8.86 34.74
C LEU A 199 -17.31 -7.92 35.90
N SER A 200 -18.49 -8.07 36.50
CA SER A 200 -18.99 -7.18 37.56
C SER A 200 -18.87 -5.70 37.19
N LEU A 201 -19.22 -5.35 35.95
CA LEU A 201 -19.07 -3.98 35.42
C LEU A 201 -19.87 -2.97 36.25
N ASP A 202 -19.18 -1.95 36.74
CA ASP A 202 -19.78 -0.80 37.42
C ASP A 202 -20.40 0.16 36.38
N PRO A 203 -21.73 0.31 36.32
CA PRO A 203 -22.40 1.19 35.36
C PRO A 203 -22.07 2.68 35.55
N GLU A 204 -21.53 3.07 36.71
CA GLU A 204 -21.08 4.44 36.98
C GLU A 204 -19.68 4.72 36.41
N GLN A 205 -18.96 3.69 35.98
CA GLN A 205 -17.62 3.81 35.38
C GLN A 205 -17.55 3.26 33.96
N VAL A 206 -18.46 2.35 33.60
CA VAL A 206 -18.46 1.61 32.32
C VAL A 206 -19.79 1.82 31.62
N GLN A 207 -19.73 2.12 30.32
CA GLN A 207 -20.92 2.19 29.49
C GLN A 207 -21.46 0.78 29.22
N THR A 208 -22.41 0.35 30.04
CA THR A 208 -23.02 -0.99 29.96
C THR A 208 -24.21 -1.07 29.01
N ARG A 209 -24.65 0.05 28.41
CA ARG A 209 -25.82 0.11 27.54
C ARG A 209 -25.44 0.26 26.07
N GLY A 210 -26.07 -0.56 25.22
CA GLY A 210 -25.88 -0.58 23.77
C GLY A 210 -24.70 -1.45 23.32
N CYS A 211 -24.09 -1.08 22.19
CA CYS A 211 -22.95 -1.81 21.65
C CYS A 211 -21.74 -1.72 22.59
N THR A 212 -21.05 -2.83 22.81
CA THR A 212 -20.00 -2.98 23.86
C THR A 212 -18.68 -2.28 23.57
N PHE A 213 -18.54 -1.65 22.40
CA PHE A 213 -17.38 -0.85 21.99
C PHE A 213 -17.70 0.64 21.79
N CYS A 214 -18.98 1.02 21.82
CA CYS A 214 -19.41 2.34 21.38
C CYS A 214 -19.20 3.39 22.47
N LEU A 215 -18.60 4.52 22.10
CA LEU A 215 -18.43 5.68 22.98
C LEU A 215 -19.60 6.66 22.92
N ASP A 216 -20.36 6.65 21.83
CA ASP A 216 -21.43 7.63 21.55
C ASP A 216 -22.71 7.32 22.33
N ASN A 217 -22.88 6.08 22.79
CA ASN A 217 -23.98 5.76 23.68
C ASN A 217 -23.67 6.34 25.06
N THR A 218 -24.58 7.15 25.60
CA THR A 218 -24.46 7.78 26.92
C THR A 218 -25.33 7.12 27.99
N GLY A 219 -25.96 5.99 27.64
CA GLY A 219 -26.75 5.14 28.53
C GLY A 219 -28.19 5.59 28.69
N THR A 220 -28.57 6.59 27.90
CA THR A 220 -29.87 7.23 27.89
C THR A 220 -30.21 7.67 26.47
N TYR A 221 -31.48 7.55 26.12
CA TYR A 221 -32.04 8.08 24.89
C TYR A 221 -33.21 9.00 25.25
N VAL A 222 -33.23 10.18 24.66
CA VAL A 222 -34.36 11.10 24.75
C VAL A 222 -35.01 11.15 23.38
N ALA A 223 -36.17 10.50 23.28
CA ALA A 223 -37.06 10.65 22.15
C ALA A 223 -37.75 12.01 22.21
N THR A 224 -37.92 12.62 21.04
CA THR A 224 -38.66 13.87 20.84
C THR A 224 -39.69 13.64 19.73
N ASP A 225 -40.78 14.42 19.72
CA ASP A 225 -41.80 14.29 18.69
C ASP A 225 -41.30 14.72 17.31
N THR A 226 -41.92 14.20 16.25
CA THR A 226 -41.52 14.45 14.85
C THR A 226 -41.54 15.93 14.48
N GLN A 227 -42.51 16.71 14.97
CA GLN A 227 -42.65 18.11 14.60
C GLN A 227 -41.45 18.92 15.12
N THR A 228 -41.07 18.70 16.38
CA THR A 228 -39.91 19.35 16.97
C THR A 228 -38.62 18.93 16.26
N VAL A 229 -38.43 17.63 15.97
CA VAL A 229 -37.25 17.14 15.25
C VAL A 229 -37.09 17.80 13.88
N VAL A 230 -38.15 17.78 13.07
CA VAL A 230 -38.13 18.36 11.72
C VAL A 230 -37.95 19.87 11.78
N ALA A 231 -38.60 20.57 12.72
CA ALA A 231 -38.44 22.03 12.87
C ALA A 231 -36.98 22.41 13.16
N THR A 232 -36.29 21.66 14.03
CA THR A 232 -34.87 21.87 14.33
C THR A 232 -33.99 21.65 13.09
N TRP A 233 -34.18 20.54 12.37
CA TRP A 233 -33.43 20.27 11.15
C TRP A 233 -33.64 21.36 10.08
N LEU A 234 -34.88 21.80 9.86
CA LEU A 234 -35.19 22.86 8.89
C LEU A 234 -34.56 24.19 9.29
N ALA A 235 -34.57 24.56 10.58
CA ALA A 235 -33.89 25.76 11.04
C ALA A 235 -32.38 25.73 10.73
N GLN A 236 -31.73 24.59 10.94
CA GLN A 236 -30.32 24.41 10.61
C GLN A 236 -30.06 24.43 9.10
N LEU A 237 -30.91 23.79 8.29
CA LEU A 237 -30.80 23.84 6.84
C LEU A 237 -30.96 25.27 6.29
N ARG A 238 -31.89 26.07 6.85
CA ARG A 238 -32.05 27.48 6.49
C ARG A 238 -30.78 28.28 6.80
N ALA A 239 -30.19 28.08 7.98
CA ALA A 239 -28.95 28.74 8.37
C ALA A 239 -27.77 28.36 7.46
N LEU A 240 -27.62 27.06 7.15
CA LEU A 240 -26.58 26.55 6.25
C LEU A 240 -26.74 27.08 4.82
N ARG A 241 -27.97 27.21 4.32
CA ARG A 241 -28.25 27.79 3.01
C ARG A 241 -27.92 29.29 2.96
N ALA A 242 -28.27 30.03 4.01
CA ALA A 242 -27.93 31.44 4.12
C ALA A 242 -26.41 31.65 4.12
N SER A 243 -25.64 30.83 4.85
CA SER A 243 -24.17 30.94 4.89
C SER A 243 -23.49 30.50 3.59
N HIS A 244 -23.98 29.45 2.94
CA HIS A 244 -23.44 29.01 1.64
C HIS A 244 -23.72 29.99 0.50
N ALA A 245 -24.89 30.65 0.50
CA ALA A 245 -25.23 31.68 -0.49
C ALA A 245 -24.25 32.87 -0.42
N VAL A 246 -23.76 33.19 0.78
CA VAL A 246 -22.75 34.23 1.01
C VAL A 246 -21.36 33.80 0.49
N GLN A 247 -21.03 32.50 0.54
CA GLN A 247 -19.74 31.98 0.07
C GLN A 247 -19.67 31.73 -1.46
N GLN A 248 -20.81 31.51 -2.13
CA GLN A 248 -20.88 31.22 -3.57
C GLN A 248 -21.31 32.41 -4.45
N ALA A 249 -21.06 33.66 -4.04
CA ALA A 249 -21.30 34.84 -4.88
C ALA A 249 -20.40 34.95 -6.15
N SER A 250 -19.87 33.83 -6.67
CA SER A 250 -19.40 33.66 -8.05
C SER A 250 -20.14 32.49 -8.69
N PRO A 251 -20.80 32.66 -9.85
CA PRO A 251 -21.80 31.71 -10.33
C PRO A 251 -21.16 30.50 -11.03
N PRO A 252 -21.85 29.34 -11.03
CA PRO A 252 -21.89 28.54 -12.24
C PRO A 252 -23.32 28.38 -12.75
N ALA A 253 -23.44 28.64 -14.05
CA ALA A 253 -24.62 28.40 -14.85
C ALA A 253 -24.95 26.90 -14.88
N THR A 254 -26.13 26.53 -14.39
CA THR A 254 -27.07 25.55 -14.98
C THR A 254 -28.33 25.54 -14.11
N ALA A 255 -29.51 25.56 -14.75
CA ALA A 255 -30.82 25.84 -14.14
C ALA A 255 -31.38 24.74 -13.21
N GLY A 256 -30.53 23.99 -12.52
CA GLY A 256 -30.90 23.08 -11.44
C GLY A 256 -29.88 23.24 -10.32
N GLY A 257 -30.19 24.07 -9.32
CA GLY A 257 -29.24 24.43 -8.25
C GLY A 257 -28.58 23.20 -7.61
N ALA A 258 -27.28 23.30 -7.34
CA ALA A 258 -26.52 22.22 -6.71
C ALA A 258 -27.14 21.82 -5.35
N ARG A 259 -27.21 20.50 -5.11
CA ARG A 259 -27.64 19.95 -3.83
C ARG A 259 -26.68 20.39 -2.72
N LEU A 260 -27.21 20.82 -1.59
CA LEU A 260 -26.40 20.99 -0.38
C LEU A 260 -26.22 19.62 0.26
N THR A 261 -24.99 19.11 0.28
CA THR A 261 -24.68 17.85 0.97
C THR A 261 -24.56 18.08 2.47
N VAL A 262 -25.39 17.38 3.25
CA VAL A 262 -25.52 17.59 4.70
C VAL A 262 -25.43 16.24 5.42
N LEU A 263 -24.61 16.17 6.46
CA LEU A 263 -24.53 15.03 7.37
C LEU A 263 -25.56 15.14 8.49
N LEU A 264 -26.41 14.12 8.66
CA LEU A 264 -27.32 14.00 9.79
C LEU A 264 -26.72 13.06 10.85
N THR A 265 -26.49 13.58 12.05
CA THR A 265 -25.79 12.86 13.13
C THR A 265 -26.69 12.04 14.05
N ASP A 266 -28.01 12.24 13.97
CA ASP A 266 -28.99 11.50 14.79
C ASP A 266 -28.82 9.99 14.63
N GLU A 267 -28.93 9.26 15.73
CA GLU A 267 -28.75 7.81 15.72
C GLU A 267 -29.94 7.08 15.06
N ARG A 268 -31.17 7.60 15.22
CA ARG A 268 -32.39 6.98 14.69
C ARG A 268 -33.30 8.01 14.01
N PRO A 269 -32.89 8.61 12.88
CA PRO A 269 -33.66 9.65 12.20
C PRO A 269 -34.87 9.10 11.41
N HIS A 270 -34.89 7.78 11.15
CA HIS A 270 -35.77 7.12 10.19
C HIS A 270 -37.25 7.53 10.29
N PRO A 271 -37.88 7.54 11.48
CA PRO A 271 -39.31 7.85 11.59
C PRO A 271 -39.66 9.28 11.15
N HIS A 272 -38.69 10.18 11.11
CA HIS A 272 -38.88 11.60 10.83
C HIS A 272 -38.50 11.98 9.39
N LEU A 273 -37.85 11.08 8.64
CA LEU A 273 -37.40 11.34 7.28
C LEU A 273 -38.56 11.74 6.33
N PRO A 274 -39.73 11.05 6.30
CA PRO A 274 -40.83 11.46 5.43
C PRO A 274 -41.28 12.90 5.69
N ALA A 275 -41.43 13.28 6.97
CA ALA A 275 -41.88 14.61 7.36
C ALA A 275 -40.86 15.69 7.00
N LEU A 276 -39.56 15.41 7.09
CA LEU A 276 -38.51 16.33 6.61
C LEU A 276 -38.65 16.59 5.10
N PHE A 277 -38.74 15.55 4.28
CA PHE A 277 -38.83 15.74 2.81
C PHE A 277 -40.18 16.32 2.38
N GLU A 278 -41.25 16.05 3.11
CA GLU A 278 -42.53 16.74 2.91
C GLU A 278 -42.41 18.24 3.21
N ALA A 279 -41.71 18.62 4.29
CA ALA A 279 -41.49 20.03 4.59
C ALA A 279 -40.60 20.72 3.55
N LEU A 280 -39.55 20.05 3.04
CA LEU A 280 -38.70 20.58 1.96
C LEU A 280 -39.50 20.83 0.66
N LEU A 281 -40.52 20.01 0.38
CA LEU A 281 -41.44 20.26 -0.75
C LEU A 281 -42.31 21.50 -0.55
N ARG A 282 -42.72 21.77 0.69
CA ARG A 282 -43.54 22.95 1.03
C ARG A 282 -42.70 24.23 1.14
N GLU A 283 -41.40 24.11 1.38
CA GLU A 283 -40.46 25.22 1.53
C GLU A 283 -39.35 25.20 0.46
N PRO A 284 -39.67 25.49 -0.82
CA PRO A 284 -38.71 25.42 -1.91
C PRO A 284 -37.52 26.39 -1.74
N GLY A 285 -37.63 27.41 -0.89
CA GLY A 285 -36.54 28.33 -0.56
C GLY A 285 -35.33 27.69 0.14
N ILE A 286 -35.49 26.51 0.76
CA ILE A 286 -34.35 25.73 1.31
C ILE A 286 -33.58 25.03 0.17
N GLY A 287 -34.26 24.73 -0.95
CA GLY A 287 -33.70 24.02 -2.08
C GLY A 287 -33.41 22.53 -1.82
N PRO A 288 -32.96 21.79 -2.84
CA PRO A 288 -32.71 20.36 -2.73
C PRO A 288 -31.48 20.05 -1.86
N ILE A 289 -31.51 18.95 -1.11
CA ILE A 289 -30.37 18.51 -0.30
C ILE A 289 -29.90 17.11 -0.72
N GLU A 290 -28.65 16.80 -0.41
CA GLU A 290 -28.18 15.42 -0.30
C GLU A 290 -27.99 15.13 1.19
N LEU A 291 -28.90 14.36 1.77
CA LEU A 291 -28.89 14.03 3.20
C LEU A 291 -28.10 12.74 3.41
N LEU A 292 -26.87 12.86 3.94
CA LEU A 292 -26.09 11.73 4.41
C LEU A 292 -26.61 11.29 5.77
N TRP A 293 -27.08 10.06 5.89
CA TRP A 293 -27.59 9.50 7.14
C TRP A 293 -27.07 8.09 7.40
N LYS A 294 -27.07 7.67 8.67
CA LYS A 294 -26.58 6.36 9.11
C LYS A 294 -27.71 5.50 9.68
N SER A 295 -27.56 4.18 9.60
CA SER A 295 -28.51 3.22 10.14
C SER A 295 -27.83 2.07 10.87
N ARG A 296 -28.57 1.42 11.77
CA ARG A 296 -28.31 0.02 12.15
C ARG A 296 -29.01 -0.94 11.18
N VAL A 297 -28.60 -2.21 11.20
CA VAL A 297 -29.20 -3.29 10.41
C VAL A 297 -30.68 -3.46 10.75
N ASP A 298 -31.00 -3.61 12.03
CA ASP A 298 -32.36 -3.79 12.53
C ASP A 298 -33.28 -2.60 12.20
N TRP A 299 -32.82 -1.38 12.36
CA TRP A 299 -33.62 -0.19 12.00
C TRP A 299 -33.79 -0.02 10.50
N LEU A 300 -32.80 -0.41 9.68
CA LEU A 300 -32.96 -0.37 8.23
C LEU A 300 -34.09 -1.32 7.80
N LEU A 301 -34.13 -2.53 8.36
CA LEU A 301 -35.18 -3.49 8.12
C LEU A 301 -36.55 -3.01 8.64
N GLU A 302 -36.59 -2.46 9.86
CA GLU A 302 -37.81 -1.96 10.49
C GLU A 302 -38.47 -0.82 9.68
N PHE A 303 -37.66 0.09 9.14
CA PHE A 303 -38.15 1.34 8.53
C PHE A 303 -38.10 1.39 7.01
N ALA A 304 -37.66 0.31 6.33
CA ALA A 304 -37.51 0.24 4.88
C ALA A 304 -38.77 0.74 4.15
N GLU A 305 -39.93 0.12 4.42
CA GLU A 305 -41.18 0.44 3.75
C GLU A 305 -41.98 1.54 4.46
N SER A 306 -41.89 1.63 5.79
CA SER A 306 -42.74 2.53 6.57
C SER A 306 -42.25 3.99 6.56
N ALA A 307 -40.95 4.23 6.37
CA ALA A 307 -40.39 5.57 6.40
C ALA A 307 -39.38 5.84 5.27
N ILE A 308 -38.46 4.92 4.97
CA ILE A 308 -37.38 5.20 4.01
C ILE A 308 -37.92 5.28 2.59
N ALA A 309 -38.71 4.31 2.13
CA ALA A 309 -39.31 4.33 0.80
C ALA A 309 -40.23 5.56 0.58
N PRO A 310 -41.13 5.93 1.51
CA PRO A 310 -41.88 7.18 1.43
C PRO A 310 -40.99 8.43 1.35
N ALA A 311 -39.91 8.49 2.15
CA ALA A 311 -38.98 9.60 2.13
C ALA A 311 -38.23 9.70 0.79
N CYS A 312 -37.85 8.57 0.17
CA CYS A 312 -37.23 8.54 -1.16
C CYS A 312 -38.18 9.07 -2.24
N ALA A 313 -39.46 8.70 -2.20
CA ALA A 313 -40.47 9.20 -3.13
C ALA A 313 -40.68 10.73 -2.99
N LEU A 314 -40.65 11.26 -1.75
CA LEU A 314 -40.74 12.70 -1.49
C LEU A 314 -39.46 13.45 -1.89
N ALA A 315 -38.29 12.87 -1.62
CA ALA A 315 -37.00 13.44 -2.00
C ALA A 315 -36.87 13.58 -3.52
N GLU A 316 -37.33 12.59 -4.29
CA GLU A 316 -37.33 12.65 -5.75
C GLU A 316 -38.11 13.85 -6.28
N ARG A 317 -39.27 14.15 -5.68
CA ARG A 317 -40.11 15.29 -6.05
C ARG A 317 -39.46 16.64 -5.70
N SER A 318 -38.65 16.70 -4.65
CA SER A 318 -37.92 17.92 -4.26
C SER A 318 -36.58 18.07 -4.97
N GLY A 319 -36.17 17.08 -5.78
CA GLY A 319 -34.83 17.00 -6.35
C GLY A 319 -33.74 16.63 -5.34
N SER A 320 -34.12 16.25 -4.12
CA SER A 320 -33.21 15.83 -3.05
C SER A 320 -32.77 14.38 -3.18
N LEU A 321 -31.75 14.00 -2.40
CA LEU A 321 -31.16 12.66 -2.37
C LEU A 321 -31.02 12.20 -0.91
N LEU A 322 -31.55 11.01 -0.58
CA LEU A 322 -31.23 10.29 0.65
C LEU A 322 -30.02 9.42 0.39
N HIS A 323 -28.91 9.71 1.05
CA HIS A 323 -27.68 8.93 0.93
C HIS A 323 -27.44 8.17 2.23
N LEU A 324 -27.70 6.86 2.20
CA LEU A 324 -27.35 5.96 3.30
C LEU A 324 -25.84 5.72 3.27
N TYR A 325 -25.06 6.60 3.89
CA TYR A 325 -23.60 6.55 3.82
C TYR A 325 -23.01 5.50 4.76
N LEU A 326 -23.72 5.12 5.83
CA LEU A 326 -23.21 4.17 6.82
C LEU A 326 -24.30 3.25 7.35
N VAL A 327 -24.01 1.96 7.35
CA VAL A 327 -24.77 0.93 8.05
C VAL A 327 -23.78 0.20 8.95
N GLY A 328 -24.05 0.14 10.25
CA GLY A 328 -23.15 -0.52 11.21
C GLY A 328 -23.32 -2.04 11.20
N PHE A 329 -22.82 -2.73 10.16
CA PHE A 329 -22.78 -4.20 10.08
C PHE A 329 -21.80 -4.78 11.10
N GLU A 330 -20.61 -4.19 11.19
CA GLU A 330 -19.44 -4.54 12.02
C GLU A 330 -18.82 -5.92 11.77
N SER A 331 -19.59 -6.97 11.52
CA SER A 331 -19.05 -8.28 11.19
C SER A 331 -20.12 -9.16 10.51
N PHE A 332 -19.68 -10.22 9.84
CA PHE A 332 -20.53 -11.32 9.42
C PHE A 332 -20.26 -12.60 10.22
N ASP A 333 -19.32 -12.56 11.17
CA ASP A 333 -19.14 -13.64 12.14
C ASP A 333 -20.13 -13.47 13.30
N ARG A 334 -20.89 -14.53 13.59
CA ARG A 334 -21.92 -14.52 14.64
C ARG A 334 -21.30 -14.30 16.03
N GLU A 335 -20.12 -14.86 16.30
CA GLU A 335 -19.46 -14.70 17.59
C GLU A 335 -18.98 -13.26 17.79
N ALA A 336 -18.38 -12.64 16.77
CA ALA A 336 -18.04 -11.22 16.77
C ALA A 336 -19.28 -10.32 16.96
N LEU A 337 -20.41 -10.59 16.30
CA LEU A 337 -21.64 -9.81 16.50
C LEU A 337 -22.20 -9.94 17.92
N ALA A 338 -22.09 -11.13 18.54
CA ALA A 338 -22.45 -11.35 19.93
C ALA A 338 -21.50 -10.59 20.89
N LEU A 339 -20.19 -10.63 20.61
CA LEU A 339 -19.16 -9.86 21.32
C LEU A 339 -19.46 -8.35 21.26
N PHE A 340 -19.85 -7.84 20.11
CA PHE A 340 -20.24 -6.44 19.87
C PHE A 340 -21.60 -6.06 20.45
N HIS A 341 -22.35 -7.05 20.96
CA HIS A 341 -23.68 -6.90 21.53
C HIS A 341 -24.65 -6.21 20.56
N LYS A 342 -24.62 -6.62 19.28
CA LYS A 342 -25.43 -5.98 18.22
C LYS A 342 -26.91 -6.33 18.26
N GLY A 343 -27.26 -7.52 18.73
CA GLY A 343 -28.66 -7.98 18.77
C GLY A 343 -29.22 -8.45 17.43
N HIS A 344 -28.38 -8.62 16.41
CA HIS A 344 -28.71 -9.22 15.11
C HIS A 344 -27.57 -10.16 14.67
N GLY A 345 -27.85 -11.04 13.70
CA GLY A 345 -26.88 -11.95 13.09
C GLY A 345 -26.46 -11.52 11.68
N PRO A 346 -25.68 -12.39 10.99
CA PRO A 346 -25.31 -12.16 9.59
C PRO A 346 -26.50 -12.29 8.62
N GLU A 347 -27.52 -13.06 8.95
CA GLU A 347 -28.72 -13.21 8.10
C GLU A 347 -29.51 -11.90 8.00
N GLU A 348 -29.68 -11.17 9.10
CA GLU A 348 -30.30 -9.84 9.07
C GLU A 348 -29.41 -8.84 8.31
N SER A 349 -28.09 -9.00 8.38
CA SER A 349 -27.15 -8.18 7.60
C SER A 349 -27.30 -8.43 6.10
N GLU A 350 -27.45 -9.69 5.68
CA GLU A 350 -27.78 -10.05 4.30
C GLU A 350 -29.12 -9.46 3.87
N ALA A 351 -30.17 -9.58 4.70
CA ALA A 351 -31.47 -9.00 4.42
C ALA A 351 -31.40 -7.47 4.26
N ALA A 352 -30.63 -6.79 5.12
CA ALA A 352 -30.43 -5.35 5.06
C ALA A 352 -29.71 -4.92 3.77
N ILE A 353 -28.69 -5.67 3.32
CA ILE A 353 -28.05 -5.44 2.02
C ILE A 353 -29.05 -5.64 0.87
N GLY A 354 -29.92 -6.65 0.98
CA GLY A 354 -31.04 -6.85 0.06
C GLY A 354 -31.94 -5.62 -0.04
N VAL A 355 -32.36 -5.06 1.10
CA VAL A 355 -33.17 -3.83 1.18
C VAL A 355 -32.45 -2.64 0.57
N MET A 356 -31.15 -2.46 0.82
CA MET A 356 -30.37 -1.37 0.20
C MET A 356 -30.39 -1.45 -1.33
N ARG A 357 -30.21 -2.67 -1.87
CA ARG A 357 -30.25 -2.90 -3.32
C ARG A 357 -31.63 -2.67 -3.90
N ASP A 358 -32.69 -3.14 -3.23
CA ASP A 358 -34.09 -2.89 -3.64
C ASP A 358 -34.42 -1.40 -3.67
N LEU A 359 -34.10 -0.66 -2.60
CA LEU A 359 -34.29 0.78 -2.53
C LEU A 359 -33.52 1.53 -3.63
N GLY A 360 -32.28 1.13 -3.90
CA GLY A 360 -31.49 1.69 -5.01
C GLY A 360 -32.07 1.43 -6.38
N ALA A 361 -32.70 0.27 -6.59
CA ALA A 361 -33.37 -0.07 -7.84
C ALA A 361 -34.72 0.66 -8.00
N ARG A 362 -35.49 0.81 -6.92
CA ARG A 362 -36.80 1.49 -6.90
C ARG A 362 -36.69 3.01 -6.98
N PHE A 363 -35.64 3.59 -6.38
CA PHE A 363 -35.47 5.03 -6.23
C PHE A 363 -34.10 5.54 -6.73
N PRO A 364 -33.71 5.24 -7.99
CA PRO A 364 -32.34 5.51 -8.48
C PRO A 364 -31.98 7.00 -8.56
N ARG A 365 -32.97 7.91 -8.47
CA ARG A 365 -32.76 9.37 -8.50
C ARG A 365 -32.71 10.02 -7.12
N SER A 366 -33.17 9.33 -6.08
CA SER A 366 -33.37 9.88 -4.74
C SER A 366 -32.86 8.99 -3.61
N PHE A 367 -32.26 7.84 -3.91
CA PHE A 367 -31.54 6.99 -2.96
C PHE A 367 -30.14 6.61 -3.46
N ALA A 368 -29.14 6.74 -2.58
CA ALA A 368 -27.76 6.32 -2.84
C ALA A 368 -27.15 5.61 -1.62
N TYR A 369 -26.25 4.66 -1.87
CA TYR A 369 -25.48 3.95 -0.83
C TYR A 369 -24.08 3.53 -1.29
N LEU A 370 -23.88 3.32 -2.59
CA LEU A 370 -22.60 2.91 -3.17
C LEU A 370 -21.50 3.99 -3.23
N PRO A 371 -21.77 5.30 -3.47
CA PRO A 371 -20.70 6.23 -3.82
C PRO A 371 -19.60 6.39 -2.77
N LEU A 372 -19.94 6.32 -1.47
CA LEU A 372 -18.99 6.57 -0.39
C LEU A 372 -18.29 5.29 0.12
N ARG A 373 -18.91 4.11 -0.01
CA ARG A 373 -18.34 2.82 0.45
C ARG A 373 -17.84 2.83 1.91
N THR A 374 -18.59 3.51 2.78
CA THR A 374 -18.22 3.78 4.19
C THR A 374 -19.00 2.95 5.22
N HIS A 375 -19.67 1.86 4.83
CA HIS A 375 -20.44 1.05 5.77
C HIS A 375 -19.55 0.42 6.87
N GLY A 376 -20.03 0.43 8.12
CA GLY A 376 -19.25 0.06 9.30
C GLY A 376 -18.89 -1.43 9.32
N PHE A 377 -17.60 -1.73 9.51
CA PHE A 377 -17.04 -3.07 9.58
C PHE A 377 -15.84 -3.08 10.53
N LEU A 378 -15.69 -4.15 11.32
CA LEU A 378 -14.63 -4.39 12.28
C LEU A 378 -14.12 -5.83 12.11
N LEU A 379 -13.14 -6.01 11.23
CA LEU A 379 -12.60 -7.33 10.90
C LEU A 379 -11.72 -7.89 12.04
N PHE A 380 -10.85 -7.05 12.61
CA PHE A 380 -9.86 -7.48 13.59
C PHE A 380 -10.19 -6.99 15.00
N THR A 381 -10.23 -7.92 15.94
CA THR A 381 -10.43 -7.72 17.39
C THR A 381 -9.39 -8.56 18.16
N PRO A 382 -9.19 -8.32 19.47
CA PRO A 382 -8.33 -9.17 20.29
C PRO A 382 -8.70 -10.67 20.26
N TRP A 383 -9.97 -10.99 19.98
CA TRP A 383 -10.51 -12.35 20.00
C TRP A 383 -10.76 -12.93 18.61
N THR A 384 -10.43 -12.21 17.54
CA THR A 384 -10.55 -12.74 16.18
C THR A 384 -9.79 -14.06 16.08
N SER A 385 -10.39 -15.04 15.38
CA SER A 385 -9.82 -16.36 15.10
C SER A 385 -9.67 -16.57 13.59
N PRO A 386 -8.83 -17.51 13.14
CA PRO A 386 -8.77 -17.90 11.73
C PRO A 386 -10.15 -18.31 11.17
N GLU A 387 -10.97 -19.00 11.97
CA GLU A 387 -12.31 -19.44 11.59
C GLU A 387 -13.24 -18.25 11.34
N SER A 388 -13.24 -17.26 12.24
CA SER A 388 -14.00 -16.01 12.11
C SER A 388 -13.58 -15.22 10.85
N LEU A 389 -12.28 -15.20 10.51
CA LEU A 389 -11.79 -14.57 9.29
C LEU A 389 -12.30 -15.28 8.02
N LEU A 390 -12.27 -16.61 7.99
CA LEU A 390 -12.80 -17.39 6.87
C LEU A 390 -14.31 -17.23 6.72
N GLU A 391 -15.06 -17.16 7.83
CA GLU A 391 -16.50 -16.89 7.81
C GLU A 391 -16.81 -15.52 7.23
N ASN A 392 -16.12 -14.47 7.71
CA ASN A 392 -16.25 -13.12 7.17
C ASN A 392 -15.91 -13.07 5.67
N ALA A 393 -14.82 -13.71 5.23
CA ALA A 393 -14.45 -13.77 3.82
C ALA A 393 -15.53 -14.40 2.94
N ARG A 394 -16.14 -15.51 3.39
CA ARG A 394 -17.23 -16.20 2.68
C ARG A 394 -18.46 -15.29 2.52
N TRP A 395 -18.90 -14.64 3.61
CA TRP A 395 -20.02 -13.71 3.57
C TRP A 395 -19.73 -12.49 2.70
N MET A 396 -18.54 -11.89 2.84
CA MET A 396 -18.14 -10.74 2.03
C MET A 396 -18.17 -11.05 0.53
N ARG A 397 -17.71 -12.24 0.13
CA ARG A 397 -17.78 -12.69 -1.27
C ARG A 397 -19.22 -12.90 -1.73
N ARG A 398 -20.02 -13.65 -0.97
CA ARG A 398 -21.44 -13.92 -1.26
C ARG A 398 -22.25 -12.64 -1.42
N LEU A 399 -22.04 -11.67 -0.54
CA LEU A 399 -22.80 -10.42 -0.50
C LEU A 399 -22.20 -9.34 -1.40
N ARG A 400 -21.07 -9.59 -2.06
CA ARG A 400 -20.27 -8.59 -2.79
C ARG A 400 -19.97 -7.36 -1.93
N PHE A 401 -19.57 -7.58 -0.68
CA PHE A 401 -19.41 -6.52 0.31
C PHE A 401 -18.33 -5.48 -0.06
N HIS A 402 -17.40 -5.82 -0.95
CA HIS A 402 -16.46 -4.86 -1.52
C HIS A 402 -17.17 -3.68 -2.23
N GLU A 403 -18.38 -3.85 -2.74
CA GLU A 403 -19.18 -2.74 -3.30
C GLU A 403 -19.60 -1.73 -2.22
N LEU A 404 -19.78 -2.20 -0.98
CA LEU A 404 -20.31 -1.44 0.14
C LEU A 404 -19.21 -0.89 1.05
N ARG A 405 -18.06 -1.55 1.12
CA ARG A 405 -16.95 -1.16 1.98
C ARG A 405 -15.63 -1.31 1.25
N ALA A 406 -14.86 -0.23 1.22
CA ALA A 406 -13.44 -0.28 0.91
C ALA A 406 -12.63 -0.57 2.18
N GLU A 407 -11.48 -1.24 2.06
CA GLU A 407 -10.49 -1.36 3.16
C GLU A 407 -11.01 -2.05 4.43
N ALA A 408 -11.84 -3.08 4.28
CA ALA A 408 -12.26 -3.93 5.39
C ALA A 408 -11.05 -4.56 6.11
N LEU A 409 -10.00 -4.90 5.36
CA LEU A 409 -8.73 -5.42 5.88
C LEU A 409 -8.04 -4.51 6.91
N GLN A 410 -8.23 -3.20 6.83
CA GLN A 410 -7.59 -2.27 7.75
C GLN A 410 -8.44 -2.00 9.00
N THR A 411 -9.65 -2.56 9.08
CA THR A 411 -10.56 -2.25 10.19
C THR A 411 -10.18 -3.03 11.45
N ARG A 412 -10.01 -2.29 12.55
CA ARG A 412 -9.58 -2.82 13.84
C ARG A 412 -10.43 -2.23 14.95
N LEU A 413 -10.73 -3.05 15.95
CA LEU A 413 -11.40 -2.62 17.16
C LEU A 413 -10.50 -1.65 17.93
N ARG A 414 -11.07 -0.52 18.32
CA ARG A 414 -10.48 0.42 19.27
C ARG A 414 -11.06 0.13 20.65
N LEU A 415 -10.18 0.02 21.65
CA LEU A 415 -10.57 -0.22 23.02
C LEU A 415 -10.41 1.05 23.84
N TYR A 416 -11.43 1.37 24.62
CA TYR A 416 -11.42 2.52 25.52
C TYR A 416 -11.81 2.05 26.93
N PRO A 417 -11.14 2.53 28.00
CA PRO A 417 -11.38 2.09 29.37
C PRO A 417 -12.85 2.03 29.78
N ARG A 418 -13.69 2.92 29.24
CA ARG A 418 -15.13 2.99 29.55
C ARG A 418 -16.00 1.94 28.85
N THR A 419 -15.43 1.06 28.04
CA THR A 419 -16.21 0.11 27.22
C THR A 419 -16.15 -1.30 27.82
N PRO A 420 -17.25 -2.07 27.81
CA PRO A 420 -17.24 -3.47 28.26
C PRO A 420 -16.14 -4.30 27.61
N LEU A 421 -15.84 -4.07 26.32
CA LEU A 421 -14.75 -4.79 25.64
C LEU A 421 -13.36 -4.48 26.18
N HIS A 422 -13.09 -3.26 26.65
CA HIS A 422 -11.81 -2.98 27.29
C HIS A 422 -11.64 -3.81 28.57
N HIS A 423 -12.67 -3.87 29.41
CA HIS A 423 -12.64 -4.68 30.64
C HIS A 423 -12.53 -6.18 30.32
N LEU A 424 -13.16 -6.65 29.25
CA LEU A 424 -12.99 -8.01 28.76
C LEU A 424 -11.54 -8.28 28.33
N ALA A 425 -10.92 -7.37 27.60
CA ALA A 425 -9.53 -7.48 27.15
C ALA A 425 -8.55 -7.44 28.33
N ALA A 426 -8.83 -6.61 29.34
CA ALA A 426 -8.06 -6.54 30.58
C ALA A 426 -8.13 -7.88 31.34
N ARG A 427 -9.34 -8.44 31.53
CA ARG A 427 -9.54 -9.76 32.16
C ARG A 427 -8.74 -10.85 31.43
N ASP A 428 -8.75 -10.81 30.10
CA ASP A 428 -8.11 -11.83 29.27
C ASP A 428 -6.59 -11.59 29.09
N GLY A 429 -6.02 -10.54 29.68
CA GLY A 429 -4.58 -10.23 29.57
C GLY A 429 -4.14 -9.88 28.14
N LEU A 430 -5.01 -9.20 27.38
CA LEU A 430 -4.80 -8.85 25.98
C LEU A 430 -4.41 -7.38 25.76
N LEU A 431 -4.52 -6.53 26.78
CA LEU A 431 -4.00 -5.17 26.72
C LEU A 431 -2.47 -5.17 26.80
N VAL A 432 -1.83 -4.27 26.07
CA VAL A 432 -0.37 -4.06 26.05
C VAL A 432 -0.07 -2.57 26.14
N ASP A 433 1.15 -2.20 26.50
CA ASP A 433 1.52 -0.78 26.70
C ASP A 433 1.58 0.00 25.39
N ALA A 434 1.99 -0.65 24.30
CA ALA A 434 2.09 -0.05 22.98
C ALA A 434 1.84 -1.09 21.87
N LEU A 435 1.38 -0.61 20.71
CA LEU A 435 1.29 -1.44 19.50
C LEU A 435 2.69 -1.62 18.90
N ASP A 436 2.93 -2.80 18.31
CA ASP A 436 4.16 -3.06 17.54
C ASP A 436 4.33 -2.03 16.41
N ALA A 437 5.57 -1.73 16.01
CA ALA A 437 5.85 -0.75 14.95
C ALA A 437 5.15 -1.04 13.60
N GLY A 438 4.81 -2.30 13.33
CA GLY A 438 4.02 -2.72 12.16
C GLY A 438 2.49 -2.54 12.30
N ARG A 439 2.01 -2.02 13.44
CA ARG A 439 0.59 -1.81 13.76
C ARG A 439 0.37 -0.36 14.17
N VAL A 440 0.13 0.51 13.20
CA VAL A 440 -0.27 1.91 13.49
C VAL A 440 -1.62 1.90 14.21
N ASP A 441 -1.84 2.73 15.22
CA ASP A 441 -3.19 2.85 15.81
C ASP A 441 -4.15 3.48 14.77
N ARG A 442 -5.29 2.84 14.49
CA ARG A 442 -6.31 3.43 13.60
C ARG A 442 -6.86 4.74 14.13
N ALA A 443 -6.78 4.97 15.44
CA ALA A 443 -7.10 6.26 16.02
C ALA A 443 -6.24 7.38 15.42
N VAL A 444 -4.95 7.12 15.14
CA VAL A 444 -4.05 8.08 14.48
C VAL A 444 -4.50 8.37 13.05
N GLU A 445 -4.77 7.32 12.28
CA GLU A 445 -5.14 7.45 10.86
C GLU A 445 -6.48 8.18 10.66
N GLN A 446 -7.41 8.03 11.60
CA GLN A 446 -8.75 8.61 11.50
C GLN A 446 -8.94 9.85 12.39
N GLY A 447 -7.97 10.16 13.25
CA GLY A 447 -8.03 11.28 14.19
C GLY A 447 -9.01 11.07 15.36
N TYR A 448 -9.17 9.83 15.85
CA TYR A 448 -9.93 9.55 17.06
C TYR A 448 -9.05 9.61 18.31
N ASP A 449 -9.63 9.68 19.50
CA ASP A 449 -8.83 9.52 20.71
C ASP A 449 -8.01 8.24 20.71
N ALA A 450 -6.76 8.35 21.16
CA ALA A 450 -5.82 7.25 21.28
C ALA A 450 -6.46 6.09 22.06
N SER A 451 -6.47 4.92 21.44
CA SER A 451 -7.09 3.74 22.01
C SER A 451 -6.10 2.94 22.85
N ALA A 452 -6.58 2.10 23.77
CA ALA A 452 -5.72 1.18 24.49
C ALA A 452 -5.14 0.16 23.51
N ALA A 453 -3.81 0.01 23.53
CA ALA A 453 -3.13 -0.98 22.69
C ALA A 453 -3.45 -2.40 23.17
N TRP A 454 -3.53 -3.34 22.23
CA TRP A 454 -3.87 -4.72 22.50
C TRP A 454 -3.18 -5.67 21.52
N ARG A 455 -3.11 -6.95 21.90
CA ARG A 455 -2.59 -8.06 21.07
C ARG A 455 -3.68 -9.08 20.74
N PHE A 456 -3.52 -9.81 19.64
CA PHE A 456 -4.40 -10.94 19.34
C PHE A 456 -4.18 -12.04 20.39
N LYS A 457 -5.29 -12.65 20.83
CA LYS A 457 -5.26 -13.83 21.69
C LYS A 457 -4.63 -15.03 20.97
N ASP A 458 -4.92 -15.19 19.68
CA ASP A 458 -4.33 -16.21 18.82
C ASP A 458 -3.17 -15.62 18.01
N GLY A 459 -1.94 -16.09 18.27
CA GLY A 459 -0.75 -15.64 17.56
C GLY A 459 -0.76 -15.91 16.06
N ARG A 460 -1.57 -16.87 15.58
CA ARG A 460 -1.77 -17.10 14.14
C ARG A 460 -2.45 -15.93 13.48
N VAL A 461 -3.40 -15.27 14.16
CA VAL A 461 -4.10 -14.11 13.61
C VAL A 461 -3.15 -12.93 13.44
N GLU A 462 -2.12 -12.83 14.27
CA GLU A 462 -1.08 -11.85 14.04
C GLU A 462 -0.31 -12.10 12.74
N ALA A 463 0.13 -13.34 12.49
CA ALA A 463 0.75 -13.69 11.22
C ALA A 463 -0.20 -13.47 10.03
N ILE A 464 -1.50 -13.78 10.17
CA ILE A 464 -2.51 -13.56 9.12
C ILE A 464 -2.66 -12.07 8.82
N PHE A 465 -2.74 -11.23 9.85
CA PHE A 465 -2.82 -9.77 9.71
C PHE A 465 -1.60 -9.25 8.94
N GLN A 466 -0.39 -9.64 9.35
CA GLN A 466 0.85 -9.22 8.67
C GLN A 466 0.90 -9.69 7.20
N VAL A 467 0.49 -10.93 6.93
CA VAL A 467 0.39 -11.47 5.56
C VAL A 467 -0.59 -10.66 4.72
N ALA A 468 -1.80 -10.40 5.21
CA ALA A 468 -2.81 -9.65 4.47
C ALA A 468 -2.38 -8.20 4.16
N GLN A 469 -1.75 -7.53 5.13
CA GLN A 469 -1.27 -6.17 4.98
C GLN A 469 -0.10 -6.07 3.97
N ALA A 470 0.88 -6.97 4.09
CA ALA A 470 2.02 -6.98 3.17
C ALA A 470 1.61 -7.41 1.75
N ALA A 471 0.75 -8.43 1.61
CA ALA A 471 0.30 -8.91 0.31
C ALA A 471 -0.56 -7.86 -0.44
N ARG A 472 -1.33 -7.04 0.28
CA ARG A 472 -2.01 -5.89 -0.32
C ARG A 472 -1.03 -4.87 -0.92
N ALA A 473 0.12 -4.65 -0.27
CA ALA A 473 1.15 -3.76 -0.80
C ALA A 473 1.87 -4.34 -2.02
N LEU A 474 2.01 -5.68 -2.11
CA LEU A 474 2.64 -6.35 -3.25
C LEU A 474 1.82 -6.26 -4.54
N ASP A 475 0.49 -6.27 -4.44
CA ASP A 475 -0.41 -6.38 -5.59
C ASP A 475 -0.91 -5.02 -6.10
N GLY A 476 -0.09 -3.96 -5.92
CA GLY A 476 -0.41 -2.52 -6.06
C GLY A 476 -1.09 -2.01 -7.35
N ASP A 477 -1.53 -2.88 -8.24
CA ASP A 477 -2.31 -2.60 -9.44
C ASP A 477 -3.47 -3.59 -9.72
N ARG A 478 -3.55 -4.72 -9.00
CA ARG A 478 -4.58 -5.76 -9.20
C ARG A 478 -5.40 -5.87 -7.91
N ALA A 479 -6.63 -5.37 -7.95
CA ALA A 479 -7.49 -5.31 -6.78
C ALA A 479 -7.99 -6.71 -6.39
N VAL A 480 -7.13 -7.51 -5.74
CA VAL A 480 -7.58 -8.67 -4.97
C VAL A 480 -8.61 -8.15 -3.97
N LEU A 481 -9.80 -8.73 -4.00
CA LEU A 481 -10.86 -8.34 -3.09
C LEU A 481 -10.41 -8.63 -1.66
N ASP A 482 -10.79 -7.76 -0.71
CA ASP A 482 -10.47 -7.97 0.71
C ASP A 482 -10.87 -9.37 1.18
N SER A 483 -12.01 -9.91 0.72
CA SER A 483 -12.44 -11.29 1.02
C SER A 483 -11.45 -12.35 0.56
N ASP A 484 -10.87 -12.18 -0.62
CA ASP A 484 -9.94 -13.14 -1.19
C ASP A 484 -8.58 -13.04 -0.51
N MET A 485 -8.13 -11.82 -0.19
CA MET A 485 -6.90 -11.60 0.56
C MET A 485 -6.98 -12.16 2.00
N ILE A 486 -8.12 -11.97 2.69
CA ILE A 486 -8.37 -12.59 4.01
C ILE A 486 -8.20 -14.10 3.88
N GLU A 487 -8.88 -14.72 2.92
CA GLU A 487 -8.84 -16.17 2.77
C GLU A 487 -7.45 -16.71 2.39
N VAL A 488 -6.73 -16.03 1.49
CA VAL A 488 -5.34 -16.36 1.13
C VAL A 488 -4.44 -16.29 2.36
N ALA A 489 -4.45 -15.16 3.09
CA ALA A 489 -3.61 -14.96 4.27
C ALA A 489 -3.93 -16.00 5.36
N THR A 490 -5.22 -16.23 5.62
CA THR A 490 -5.66 -17.23 6.61
C THR A 490 -5.22 -18.64 6.24
N ARG A 491 -5.44 -19.07 4.99
CA ARG A 491 -5.06 -20.43 4.55
C ARG A 491 -3.54 -20.63 4.52
N HIS A 492 -2.78 -19.61 4.15
CA HIS A 492 -1.31 -19.65 4.18
C HIS A 492 -0.79 -19.93 5.60
N VAL A 493 -1.28 -19.21 6.60
CA VAL A 493 -0.85 -19.40 8.00
C VAL A 493 -1.40 -20.69 8.59
N LEU A 494 -2.64 -21.08 8.27
CA LEU A 494 -3.19 -22.36 8.74
C LEU A 494 -2.46 -23.57 8.15
N ARG A 495 -1.96 -23.44 6.92
CA ARG A 495 -1.08 -24.44 6.30
C ARG A 495 0.26 -24.55 7.04
N TRP A 496 0.79 -23.41 7.46
CA TRP A 496 2.11 -23.31 8.11
C TRP A 496 2.01 -22.63 9.48
N PRO A 497 1.43 -23.31 10.50
CA PRO A 497 1.09 -22.68 11.78
C PRO A 497 2.31 -22.15 12.54
N GLY A 498 3.51 -22.69 12.27
CA GLY A 498 4.75 -22.22 12.88
C GLY A 498 5.10 -20.77 12.52
N LEU A 499 4.53 -20.20 11.44
CA LEU A 499 4.67 -18.79 11.07
C LEU A 499 4.14 -17.82 12.14
N ALA A 500 3.26 -18.27 13.04
CA ALA A 500 2.83 -17.51 14.21
C ALA A 500 3.99 -17.09 15.14
N ARG A 501 5.16 -17.75 15.05
CA ARG A 501 6.37 -17.40 15.81
C ARG A 501 7.18 -16.26 15.20
N VAL A 502 6.94 -15.93 13.93
CA VAL A 502 7.67 -14.90 13.16
C VAL A 502 6.69 -14.05 12.32
N PRO A 503 5.65 -13.45 12.93
CA PRO A 503 4.56 -12.85 12.18
C PRO A 503 5.00 -11.75 11.20
N GLY A 504 6.00 -10.93 11.56
CA GLY A 504 6.53 -9.89 10.68
C GLY A 504 7.19 -10.42 9.39
N ASP A 505 7.65 -11.67 9.40
CA ASP A 505 8.28 -12.34 8.24
C ASP A 505 7.31 -13.32 7.53
N ALA A 506 6.10 -13.53 8.08
CA ALA A 506 5.19 -14.60 7.65
C ALA A 506 4.68 -14.47 6.19
N TRP A 507 4.74 -13.26 5.64
CA TRP A 507 4.34 -12.93 4.28
C TRP A 507 5.41 -13.26 3.23
N LEU A 508 6.68 -13.38 3.63
CA LEU A 508 7.81 -13.58 2.71
C LEU A 508 7.73 -14.91 1.94
N PRO A 509 7.35 -16.06 2.55
CA PRO A 509 7.16 -17.29 1.80
C PRO A 509 6.04 -17.19 0.75
N LEU A 510 4.95 -16.46 1.05
CA LEU A 510 3.88 -16.23 0.07
C LEU A 510 4.39 -15.41 -1.11
N ARG A 511 5.17 -14.35 -0.85
CA ARG A 511 5.86 -13.58 -1.90
C ARG A 511 6.79 -14.46 -2.74
N ALA A 512 7.61 -15.28 -2.09
CA ALA A 512 8.51 -16.20 -2.78
C ALA A 512 7.73 -17.20 -3.66
N ALA A 513 6.56 -17.65 -3.21
CA ALA A 513 5.68 -18.51 -4.00
C ALA A 513 5.13 -17.81 -5.24
N THR A 514 4.68 -16.55 -5.13
CA THR A 514 4.19 -15.79 -6.30
C THR A 514 5.32 -15.52 -7.31
N GLU A 515 6.52 -15.22 -6.83
CA GLU A 515 7.72 -15.08 -7.66
C GLU A 515 8.12 -16.42 -8.32
N THR A 516 7.95 -17.55 -7.63
CA THR A 516 8.20 -18.90 -8.16
C THR A 516 7.25 -19.24 -9.31
N TRP A 517 5.96 -18.92 -9.15
CA TRP A 517 5.00 -19.03 -10.26
C TRP A 517 5.33 -18.09 -11.41
N GLY A 518 5.96 -16.95 -11.11
CA GLY A 518 6.20 -15.88 -12.06
C GLY A 518 4.95 -15.05 -12.32
N ALA A 519 3.99 -15.03 -11.39
CA ALA A 519 2.70 -14.35 -11.54
C ALA A 519 2.32 -13.58 -10.27
N PRO A 520 1.80 -12.33 -10.39
CA PRO A 520 1.28 -11.58 -9.25
C PRO A 520 0.14 -12.32 -8.53
N LEU A 521 -0.02 -12.04 -7.23
CA LEU A 521 -0.97 -12.75 -6.37
C LEU A 521 -2.40 -12.70 -6.91
N GLY A 522 -2.89 -11.53 -7.35
CA GLY A 522 -4.24 -11.42 -7.89
C GLY A 522 -4.49 -12.25 -9.12
N VAL A 523 -3.48 -12.44 -9.97
CA VAL A 523 -3.61 -13.36 -11.11
C VAL A 523 -3.62 -14.82 -10.65
N LEU A 524 -2.85 -15.19 -9.63
CA LEU A 524 -2.93 -16.53 -9.06
C LEU A 524 -4.29 -16.79 -8.39
N VAL A 525 -4.88 -15.80 -7.71
CA VAL A 525 -6.23 -15.91 -7.14
C VAL A 525 -7.27 -16.08 -8.25
N GLU A 526 -7.21 -15.29 -9.32
CA GLU A 526 -8.14 -15.41 -10.46
C GLU A 526 -7.97 -16.75 -11.19
N THR A 527 -6.73 -17.22 -11.33
CA THR A 527 -6.37 -18.42 -12.09
C THR A 527 -6.60 -19.70 -11.30
N LEU A 528 -6.23 -19.74 -10.02
CA LEU A 528 -6.20 -20.96 -9.21
C LEU A 528 -7.24 -20.94 -8.08
N GLY A 529 -7.87 -19.81 -7.81
CA GLY A 529 -8.65 -19.59 -6.59
C GLY A 529 -7.75 -19.29 -5.39
N THR A 530 -8.37 -18.85 -4.29
CA THR A 530 -7.67 -18.49 -3.03
C THR A 530 -6.89 -19.66 -2.43
N GLU A 531 -7.40 -20.89 -2.55
CA GLU A 531 -6.72 -22.10 -2.06
C GLU A 531 -5.46 -22.46 -2.85
N GLY A 532 -5.50 -22.28 -4.17
CA GLY A 532 -4.36 -22.57 -5.04
C GLY A 532 -3.30 -21.46 -5.03
N ALA A 533 -3.71 -20.22 -4.75
CA ALA A 533 -2.79 -19.08 -4.69
C ALA A 533 -1.74 -19.16 -3.56
N VAL A 534 -2.00 -19.94 -2.51
CA VAL A 534 -1.04 -20.20 -1.41
C VAL A 534 -0.11 -21.39 -1.67
N PHE A 535 -0.21 -22.03 -2.84
CA PHE A 535 0.61 -23.18 -3.21
C PHE A 535 2.00 -22.72 -3.68
N ASP A 536 3.08 -23.24 -3.09
CA ASP A 536 4.43 -23.06 -3.60
C ASP A 536 4.91 -24.38 -4.25
N PRO A 537 4.99 -24.46 -5.59
CA PRO A 537 5.29 -25.72 -6.26
C PRO A 537 6.68 -26.28 -5.90
N GLU A 538 7.63 -25.45 -5.49
CA GLU A 538 8.95 -25.94 -5.11
C GLU A 538 9.01 -26.49 -3.69
N ILE A 539 8.33 -25.84 -2.75
CA ILE A 539 8.29 -26.28 -1.36
C ILE A 539 7.41 -27.53 -1.26
N GLU A 540 6.26 -27.54 -1.94
CA GLU A 540 5.36 -28.70 -1.99
C GLU A 540 6.00 -29.91 -2.64
N ALA A 541 6.85 -29.70 -3.65
CA ALA A 541 7.60 -30.80 -4.28
C ALA A 541 8.54 -31.54 -3.31
N MET A 542 8.95 -30.94 -2.19
CA MET A 542 9.78 -31.62 -1.17
C MET A 542 9.02 -32.71 -0.42
N GLY A 543 7.70 -32.57 -0.28
CA GLY A 543 6.86 -33.56 0.41
C GLY A 543 6.42 -34.73 -0.47
N VAL A 544 6.43 -34.56 -1.80
CA VAL A 544 5.83 -35.54 -2.74
C VAL A 544 6.77 -36.02 -3.85
N THR A 545 8.02 -35.57 -3.88
CA THR A 545 9.01 -35.99 -4.89
C THR A 545 10.35 -36.33 -4.23
N SER A 546 11.36 -36.66 -5.03
CA SER A 546 12.74 -36.80 -4.57
C SER A 546 13.45 -35.47 -4.27
N LYS A 547 12.75 -34.31 -4.37
CA LYS A 547 13.31 -33.00 -3.98
C LYS A 547 13.60 -33.01 -2.48
N ARG A 548 14.83 -32.66 -2.09
CA ARG A 548 15.19 -32.45 -0.68
C ARG A 548 15.57 -31.00 -0.38
N ALA A 549 15.85 -30.20 -1.40
CA ALA A 549 16.13 -28.78 -1.27
C ALA A 549 15.62 -27.96 -2.46
N ALA A 550 15.53 -26.65 -2.27
CA ALA A 550 15.23 -25.62 -3.26
C ALA A 550 16.14 -24.40 -3.05
N LEU A 551 16.37 -23.64 -4.12
CA LEU A 551 17.04 -22.34 -4.06
C LEU A 551 16.01 -21.28 -4.44
N LYS A 552 15.63 -20.44 -3.49
CA LYS A 552 14.78 -19.27 -3.73
C LYS A 552 15.69 -18.14 -4.21
N GLU A 553 15.69 -17.93 -5.52
CA GLU A 553 16.46 -16.90 -6.20
C GLU A 553 15.66 -15.59 -6.29
N ALA A 554 16.32 -14.49 -6.67
CA ALA A 554 15.72 -13.17 -6.81
C ALA A 554 15.02 -12.60 -5.55
N VAL A 555 15.30 -13.15 -4.37
CA VAL A 555 14.82 -12.60 -3.08
C VAL A 555 15.42 -11.22 -2.88
N TRP A 556 14.68 -10.25 -2.38
CA TRP A 556 15.29 -8.95 -2.05
C TRP A 556 16.29 -9.11 -0.91
N ALA A 557 17.47 -8.49 -1.01
CA ALA A 557 18.49 -8.64 0.01
C ALA A 557 17.99 -8.24 1.42
N ALA A 558 17.18 -7.18 1.50
CA ALA A 558 16.56 -6.73 2.74
C ALA A 558 15.59 -7.76 3.36
N ASP A 559 15.01 -8.64 2.53
CA ASP A 559 14.03 -9.64 2.94
C ASP A 559 14.67 -11.03 3.20
N ALA A 560 15.92 -11.24 2.79
CA ALA A 560 16.54 -12.57 2.72
C ALA A 560 16.59 -13.29 4.08
N GLU A 561 17.03 -12.59 5.12
CA GLU A 561 17.10 -13.12 6.48
C GLU A 561 15.70 -13.39 7.06
N GLY A 562 14.74 -12.50 6.77
CA GLY A 562 13.33 -12.70 7.16
C GLY A 562 12.75 -13.95 6.50
N LEU A 563 13.02 -14.15 5.21
CA LEU A 563 12.55 -15.31 4.47
C LEU A 563 13.16 -16.60 5.01
N ALA A 564 14.46 -16.61 5.32
CA ALA A 564 15.12 -17.76 5.95
C ALA A 564 14.52 -18.08 7.33
N ARG A 565 14.25 -17.08 8.17
CA ARG A 565 13.55 -17.27 9.45
C ARG A 565 12.14 -17.83 9.26
N ALA A 566 11.40 -17.33 8.26
CA ALA A 566 10.06 -17.80 7.96
C ALA A 566 10.04 -19.28 7.53
N TYR A 567 10.94 -19.71 6.65
CA TYR A 567 11.06 -21.12 6.29
C TYR A 567 11.45 -22.02 7.47
N ARG A 568 12.34 -21.55 8.35
CA ARG A 568 12.63 -22.25 9.62
C ARG A 568 11.40 -22.38 10.49
N ALA A 569 10.59 -21.33 10.57
CA ALA A 569 9.34 -21.36 11.31
C ALA A 569 8.31 -22.34 10.70
N MET A 570 8.32 -22.52 9.36
CA MET A 570 7.52 -23.51 8.62
C MET A 570 8.00 -24.96 8.82
N GLY A 571 9.17 -25.18 9.44
CA GLY A 571 9.72 -26.50 9.73
C GLY A 571 10.83 -26.97 8.78
N PHE A 572 11.39 -26.07 7.96
CA PHE A 572 12.52 -26.36 7.07
C PHE A 572 13.85 -25.88 7.66
N SER A 573 14.96 -26.33 7.08
CA SER A 573 16.28 -25.71 7.29
C SER A 573 16.51 -24.68 6.21
N ALA A 574 16.87 -23.44 6.56
CA ALA A 574 17.05 -22.37 5.58
C ALA A 574 18.13 -21.36 5.95
N GLU A 575 18.91 -20.94 4.95
CA GLU A 575 20.04 -20.03 5.07
C GLU A 575 20.19 -19.14 3.82
N VAL A 576 20.66 -17.91 4.02
CA VAL A 576 21.04 -17.01 2.92
C VAL A 576 22.40 -17.44 2.40
N VAL A 577 22.47 -17.89 1.14
CA VAL A 577 23.67 -18.55 0.58
C VAL A 577 24.46 -17.69 -0.39
N GLY A 578 23.96 -16.50 -0.71
CA GLY A 578 24.69 -15.54 -1.54
C GLY A 578 23.84 -14.35 -1.96
N PHE A 579 24.53 -13.30 -2.41
CA PHE A 579 23.92 -12.10 -2.96
C PHE A 579 24.39 -11.89 -4.41
N HIS A 580 23.51 -11.36 -5.25
CA HIS A 580 23.79 -11.09 -6.66
C HIS A 580 23.03 -9.85 -7.13
N THR A 581 23.51 -9.23 -8.21
CA THR A 581 22.72 -8.26 -8.96
C THR A 581 22.09 -8.94 -10.16
N VAL A 582 20.87 -8.55 -10.50
CA VAL A 582 20.20 -8.97 -11.74
C VAL A 582 20.16 -7.76 -12.65
N ASP A 583 20.82 -7.84 -13.80
CA ASP A 583 20.56 -6.87 -14.87
C ASP A 583 19.17 -7.16 -15.45
N GLN A 584 18.21 -6.26 -15.20
CA GLN A 584 16.81 -6.44 -15.57
C GLN A 584 16.58 -6.55 -17.08
N ALA A 585 17.47 -6.00 -17.91
CA ALA A 585 17.30 -6.01 -19.36
C ALA A 585 17.78 -7.32 -20.01
N SER A 586 18.83 -7.92 -19.46
CA SER A 586 19.45 -9.14 -20.00
C SER A 586 19.02 -10.41 -19.25
N GLY A 587 18.57 -10.28 -18.00
CA GLY A 587 18.40 -11.42 -17.10
C GLY A 587 19.74 -12.02 -16.66
N ASP A 588 20.87 -11.36 -16.95
CA ASP A 588 22.20 -11.84 -16.56
C ASP A 588 22.41 -11.63 -15.06
N HIS A 589 22.70 -12.74 -14.37
CA HIS A 589 23.19 -12.71 -13.00
C HIS A 589 24.67 -12.32 -13.03
N ALA A 590 24.97 -11.05 -12.73
CA ALA A 590 26.33 -10.60 -12.50
C ALA A 590 26.68 -10.74 -11.02
N ALA A 591 27.90 -11.21 -10.72
CA ALA A 591 28.43 -11.11 -9.36
C ALA A 591 28.54 -9.63 -8.98
N ILE A 592 28.18 -9.30 -7.73
CA ILE A 592 28.17 -7.93 -7.20
C ILE A 592 29.55 -7.30 -7.40
N ARG A 593 29.58 -6.13 -8.04
CA ARG A 593 30.74 -5.25 -8.00
C ARG A 593 30.63 -4.41 -6.72
N PRO A 594 31.66 -4.34 -5.87
CA PRO A 594 31.64 -3.47 -4.71
C PRO A 594 31.26 -2.02 -5.08
N GLY A 595 30.26 -1.45 -4.40
CA GLY A 595 29.86 -0.04 -4.55
C GLY A 595 28.77 0.27 -5.59
N ALA A 596 28.02 -0.71 -6.10
CA ALA A 596 26.82 -0.46 -6.90
C ALA A 596 25.55 -0.48 -6.00
N ALA A 597 24.85 0.65 -5.87
CA ALA A 597 23.41 0.60 -5.60
C ALA A 597 22.73 0.56 -6.98
N PRO A 598 22.05 -0.54 -7.39
CA PRO A 598 20.67 -0.80 -6.96
C PRO A 598 20.22 -2.29 -6.95
N LEU A 599 19.14 -2.60 -6.20
CA LEU A 599 18.40 -3.88 -6.16
C LEU A 599 19.27 -5.14 -5.89
N GLU A 600 19.99 -5.16 -4.77
CA GLU A 600 20.63 -6.40 -4.31
C GLU A 600 19.59 -7.51 -4.15
N ARG A 601 19.85 -8.63 -4.81
CA ARG A 601 19.10 -9.87 -4.65
C ARG A 601 19.91 -10.86 -3.83
N ALA A 602 19.21 -11.74 -3.15
CA ALA A 602 19.76 -12.85 -2.40
C ALA A 602 19.29 -14.18 -2.99
N VAL A 603 20.02 -15.23 -2.65
CA VAL A 603 19.59 -16.61 -2.81
C VAL A 603 19.40 -17.18 -1.41
N VAL A 604 18.22 -17.73 -1.15
CA VAL A 604 17.93 -18.45 0.10
C VAL A 604 17.82 -19.94 -0.21
N ALA A 605 18.71 -20.74 0.36
CA ALA A 605 18.60 -22.19 0.29
C ALA A 605 17.58 -22.67 1.32
N VAL A 606 16.69 -23.56 0.90
CA VAL A 606 15.68 -24.20 1.75
C VAL A 606 15.82 -25.70 1.60
N ALA A 607 15.87 -26.43 2.71
CA ALA A 607 16.08 -27.87 2.74
C ALA A 607 15.14 -28.53 3.76
N VAL A 608 14.86 -29.82 3.57
CA VAL A 608 14.00 -30.59 4.47
C VAL A 608 14.60 -30.81 5.87
N ASP A 609 15.93 -30.73 5.99
CA ASP A 609 16.67 -30.92 7.24
C ASP A 609 18.08 -30.26 7.16
N ASP A 610 18.75 -30.13 8.31
CA ASP A 610 20.05 -29.44 8.43
C ASP A 610 21.17 -30.19 7.68
N THR A 611 21.11 -31.52 7.64
CA THR A 611 22.09 -32.34 6.91
C THR A 611 22.02 -32.04 5.42
N THR A 612 20.81 -31.98 4.87
CA THR A 612 20.58 -31.63 3.46
C THR A 612 21.01 -30.20 3.18
N LEU A 613 20.78 -29.25 4.11
CA LEU A 613 21.24 -27.87 3.95
C LEU A 613 22.77 -27.81 3.86
N LEU A 614 23.48 -28.51 4.75
CA LEU A 614 24.95 -28.59 4.72
C LEU A 614 25.48 -29.17 3.40
N ASP A 615 24.82 -30.20 2.87
CA ASP A 615 25.15 -30.77 1.56
C ASP A 615 24.96 -29.72 0.45
N VAL A 616 23.86 -28.96 0.46
CA VAL A 616 23.62 -27.86 -0.49
C VAL A 616 24.73 -26.82 -0.41
N LEU A 617 25.11 -26.36 0.79
CA LEU A 617 26.19 -25.39 1.00
C LEU A 617 27.55 -25.92 0.51
N GLN A 618 27.83 -27.21 0.73
CA GLN A 618 29.04 -27.84 0.21
C GLN A 618 29.06 -27.87 -1.32
N GLN A 619 27.93 -28.21 -1.96
CA GLN A 619 27.83 -28.23 -3.41
C GLN A 619 27.93 -26.83 -4.00
N LEU A 620 27.30 -25.81 -3.38
CA LEU A 620 27.42 -24.41 -3.82
C LEU A 620 28.87 -23.93 -3.79
N ARG A 621 29.62 -24.22 -2.73
CA ARG A 621 31.05 -23.91 -2.65
C ARG A 621 31.86 -24.58 -3.75
N SER A 622 31.55 -25.84 -4.05
CA SER A 622 32.21 -26.60 -5.10
C SER A 622 31.86 -26.10 -6.51
N ILE A 623 30.64 -25.61 -6.72
CA ILE A 623 30.20 -24.99 -7.98
C ILE A 623 30.84 -23.61 -8.17
N ALA A 624 31.04 -22.85 -7.08
CA ALA A 624 31.71 -21.56 -7.11
C ALA A 624 33.20 -21.69 -7.46
N ASP A 625 33.85 -22.79 -7.09
CA ASP A 625 35.23 -23.10 -7.45
C ASP A 625 35.36 -23.54 -8.93
N ARG A 626 35.53 -22.55 -9.81
CA ARG A 626 35.73 -22.77 -11.25
C ARG A 626 37.12 -23.32 -11.61
N SER A 627 38.03 -23.47 -10.66
CA SER A 627 39.41 -23.92 -10.94
C SER A 627 39.50 -25.41 -11.28
N ALA A 628 38.45 -26.20 -10.98
CA ALA A 628 38.40 -27.63 -11.20
C ALA A 628 37.15 -28.07 -11.98
N PRO A 629 37.18 -28.07 -13.34
CA PRO A 629 36.03 -28.40 -14.18
C PRO A 629 35.40 -29.78 -13.90
N GLU A 630 36.22 -30.78 -13.57
CA GLU A 630 35.74 -32.12 -13.22
C GLU A 630 34.93 -32.11 -11.91
N LYS A 631 35.40 -31.35 -10.91
CA LYS A 631 34.69 -31.18 -9.63
C LYS A 631 33.39 -30.40 -9.83
N TRP A 632 33.40 -29.39 -10.71
CA TRP A 632 32.21 -28.62 -11.04
C TRP A 632 31.08 -29.53 -11.58
N GLY A 633 31.36 -30.39 -12.55
CA GLY A 633 30.36 -31.31 -13.11
C GLY A 633 29.82 -32.29 -12.08
N ALA A 634 30.69 -32.83 -11.20
CA ALA A 634 30.26 -33.70 -10.10
C ALA A 634 29.38 -32.96 -9.08
N ALA A 635 29.73 -31.72 -8.72
CA ALA A 635 28.99 -30.89 -7.79
C ALA A 635 27.61 -30.48 -8.34
N VAL A 636 27.52 -30.13 -9.62
CA VAL A 636 26.23 -29.86 -10.29
C VAL A 636 25.34 -31.10 -10.32
N ARG A 637 25.91 -32.30 -10.54
CA ARG A 637 25.13 -33.54 -10.45
C ARG A 637 24.62 -33.82 -9.04
N ALA A 638 25.45 -33.60 -8.03
CA ALA A 638 25.06 -33.74 -6.63
C ALA A 638 23.96 -32.73 -6.27
N MET A 639 24.12 -31.46 -6.67
CA MET A 639 23.12 -30.42 -6.49
C MET A 639 21.81 -30.79 -7.19
N GLY A 640 21.86 -31.24 -8.45
CA GLY A 640 20.69 -31.69 -9.19
C GLY A 640 19.93 -32.80 -8.47
N ARG A 641 20.62 -33.77 -7.86
CA ARG A 641 19.98 -34.80 -7.03
C ARG A 641 19.30 -34.23 -5.79
N LEU A 642 19.94 -33.31 -5.06
CA LEU A 642 19.35 -32.64 -3.89
C LEU A 642 18.09 -31.85 -4.27
N MET A 643 18.13 -31.19 -5.44
CA MET A 643 17.00 -30.45 -6.00
C MET A 643 15.96 -31.36 -6.69
N GLY A 644 16.16 -32.68 -6.68
CA GLY A 644 15.30 -33.69 -7.31
C GLY A 644 15.20 -33.60 -8.84
N TYR A 645 16.17 -32.96 -9.49
CA TYR A 645 16.23 -32.78 -10.94
C TYR A 645 16.51 -34.13 -11.64
N PRO A 646 15.78 -34.47 -12.72
CA PRO A 646 16.07 -35.68 -13.47
C PRO A 646 17.50 -35.70 -14.00
N SER A 647 18.19 -36.85 -13.89
CA SER A 647 19.58 -37.00 -14.33
C SER A 647 19.77 -36.59 -15.79
N CYS A 648 18.83 -36.93 -16.67
CA CYS A 648 18.86 -36.51 -18.09
C CYS A 648 18.86 -34.98 -18.27
N CYS A 649 18.14 -34.24 -17.42
CA CYS A 649 18.10 -32.77 -17.45
C CYS A 649 19.41 -32.17 -16.91
N VAL A 650 19.93 -32.77 -15.84
CA VAL A 650 21.20 -32.36 -15.23
C VAL A 650 22.38 -32.58 -16.18
N GLU A 651 22.45 -33.72 -16.88
CA GLU A 651 23.54 -33.99 -17.84
C GLU A 651 23.54 -33.00 -19.00
N VAL A 652 22.36 -32.60 -19.48
CA VAL A 652 22.24 -31.54 -20.48
C VAL A 652 22.80 -30.24 -19.93
N PHE A 653 22.39 -29.86 -18.71
CA PHE A 653 22.83 -28.62 -18.09
C PHE A 653 24.36 -28.58 -17.95
N VAL A 654 24.96 -29.68 -17.48
CA VAL A 654 26.41 -29.86 -17.34
C VAL A 654 27.16 -29.68 -18.67
N ARG A 655 26.59 -30.12 -19.79
CA ARG A 655 27.23 -30.05 -21.11
C ARG A 655 27.16 -28.66 -21.76
N ARG A 656 26.32 -27.75 -21.25
CA ARG A 656 26.14 -26.43 -21.84
C ARG A 656 27.17 -25.44 -21.36
N THR A 657 27.70 -24.67 -22.30
CA THR A 657 28.64 -23.56 -22.05
C THR A 657 27.93 -22.28 -21.60
N GLU A 658 26.67 -22.10 -22.01
CA GLU A 658 25.86 -20.89 -21.74
C GLU A 658 24.75 -21.19 -20.73
N GLN A 659 25.13 -21.20 -19.46
CA GLN A 659 24.21 -21.45 -18.34
C GLN A 659 23.68 -20.16 -17.71
N ARG A 660 24.12 -18.99 -18.20
CA ARG A 660 23.79 -17.69 -17.59
C ARG A 660 22.60 -16.98 -18.25
N ASP A 661 22.32 -17.29 -19.51
CA ASP A 661 21.18 -16.71 -20.23
C ASP A 661 19.94 -17.59 -20.03
N ASN A 662 19.11 -17.21 -19.06
CA ASN A 662 17.87 -17.92 -18.75
C ASN A 662 16.91 -17.96 -19.96
N GLN A 663 16.89 -16.94 -20.83
CA GLN A 663 16.02 -16.95 -22.01
C GLN A 663 16.49 -17.96 -23.07
N ALA A 664 17.80 -18.02 -23.33
CA ALA A 664 18.39 -19.03 -24.20
C ALA A 664 18.14 -20.44 -23.64
N MET A 665 18.11 -20.59 -22.31
CA MET A 665 17.75 -21.85 -21.67
C MET A 665 16.28 -22.24 -21.88
N GLU A 666 15.32 -21.32 -21.90
CA GLU A 666 13.91 -21.66 -22.21
C GLU A 666 13.73 -22.14 -23.67
N ARG A 667 14.55 -21.65 -24.60
CA ARG A 667 14.53 -22.05 -26.03
C ARG A 667 15.23 -23.39 -26.29
N ALA A 668 16.15 -23.74 -25.41
CA ALA A 668 17.02 -24.91 -25.49
C ALA A 668 16.35 -26.26 -25.75
N PRO A 669 15.23 -26.60 -25.08
CA PRO A 669 14.64 -27.92 -25.25
C PRO A 669 14.18 -28.11 -26.70
N TYR A 670 13.60 -27.07 -27.29
CA TYR A 670 13.07 -27.09 -28.65
C TYR A 670 14.15 -27.16 -29.72
N LEU A 671 15.27 -26.47 -29.57
CA LEU A 671 16.40 -26.58 -30.51
C LEU A 671 16.99 -28.00 -30.56
N ARG A 672 16.97 -28.71 -29.43
CA ARG A 672 17.52 -30.07 -29.33
C ARG A 672 16.60 -31.12 -29.91
N VAL A 673 15.29 -30.97 -29.75
CA VAL A 673 14.29 -31.90 -30.28
C VAL A 673 13.13 -31.14 -30.94
N PRO A 674 13.35 -30.49 -32.11
CA PRO A 674 12.39 -29.56 -32.72
C PRO A 674 11.00 -30.14 -33.01
N GLY A 675 10.93 -31.43 -33.33
CA GLY A 675 9.69 -32.13 -33.66
C GLY A 675 8.95 -32.71 -32.46
N GLU A 676 9.49 -32.62 -31.25
CA GLU A 676 8.82 -33.16 -30.07
C GLU A 676 7.76 -32.18 -29.54
N PRO A 677 6.52 -32.63 -29.31
CA PRO A 677 5.50 -31.79 -28.70
C PRO A 677 5.86 -31.37 -27.28
N LEU A 678 5.55 -30.12 -26.91
CA LEU A 678 5.66 -29.68 -25.52
C LEU A 678 4.62 -30.38 -24.66
N SER A 679 5.05 -31.09 -23.61
CA SER A 679 4.14 -31.53 -22.56
C SER A 679 3.54 -30.31 -21.83
N PRO A 680 2.20 -30.19 -21.69
CA PRO A 680 1.58 -29.07 -20.97
C PRO A 680 2.11 -28.87 -19.56
N LEU A 681 2.50 -29.96 -18.88
CA LEU A 681 3.07 -29.91 -17.53
C LEU A 681 4.48 -29.29 -17.48
N LEU A 682 5.12 -29.12 -18.64
CA LEU A 682 6.47 -28.55 -18.78
C LEU A 682 6.43 -27.12 -19.37
N HIS A 683 5.26 -26.51 -19.47
CA HIS A 683 5.06 -25.20 -20.08
C HIS A 683 5.59 -24.03 -19.22
N ARG A 684 6.91 -23.89 -19.14
CA ARG A 684 7.61 -22.88 -18.31
C ARG A 684 7.46 -21.44 -18.78
N THR A 685 7.15 -21.22 -20.06
CA THR A 685 6.91 -19.89 -20.65
C THR A 685 5.47 -19.42 -20.52
N GLY A 686 4.58 -20.28 -20.01
CA GLY A 686 3.22 -19.94 -19.65
C GLY A 686 3.14 -19.24 -18.28
N LEU A 687 1.91 -19.09 -17.80
CA LEU A 687 1.62 -18.38 -16.54
C LEU A 687 2.04 -19.16 -15.28
N LEU A 688 2.08 -20.50 -15.36
CA LEU A 688 2.32 -21.38 -14.22
C LEU A 688 3.58 -22.23 -14.44
N ARG A 689 4.56 -22.12 -13.54
CA ARG A 689 5.79 -22.92 -13.56
C ARG A 689 5.75 -24.05 -12.53
N TRP A 690 5.64 -25.29 -13.01
CA TRP A 690 5.57 -26.49 -12.16
C TRP A 690 6.91 -27.10 -11.79
N ILE A 691 7.96 -26.75 -12.54
CA ILE A 691 9.31 -27.26 -12.34
C ILE A 691 10.29 -26.10 -12.35
N SER A 692 11.26 -26.16 -11.44
CA SER A 692 12.32 -25.17 -11.34
C SER A 692 13.48 -25.46 -12.30
N HIS A 693 13.68 -26.72 -12.69
CA HIS A 693 14.73 -27.13 -13.63
C HIS A 693 14.28 -27.04 -15.09
N LEU A 694 15.25 -26.89 -15.98
CA LEU A 694 15.02 -26.84 -17.42
C LEU A 694 14.96 -28.25 -17.98
N PRO A 695 13.89 -28.64 -18.69
CA PRO A 695 13.77 -30.00 -19.19
C PRO A 695 14.80 -30.29 -20.30
N CYS A 696 15.21 -31.55 -20.43
CA CYS A 696 16.14 -31.96 -21.49
C CYS A 696 15.50 -31.98 -22.88
N SER A 697 14.18 -31.92 -22.98
CA SER A 697 13.43 -31.86 -24.22
C SER A 697 12.00 -31.36 -23.93
N PRO A 698 11.23 -30.90 -24.94
CA PRO A 698 9.85 -30.43 -24.73
C PRO A 698 8.92 -31.50 -24.15
N GLY A 699 9.17 -32.78 -24.45
CA GLY A 699 8.38 -33.92 -23.99
C GLY A 699 9.02 -34.73 -22.85
N CYS A 700 10.04 -34.21 -22.15
CA CYS A 700 10.82 -34.96 -21.16
C CYS A 700 9.92 -35.73 -20.16
N GLY A 701 9.90 -37.06 -20.28
CA GLY A 701 9.02 -37.93 -19.47
C GLY A 701 9.28 -37.83 -17.97
N ALA A 702 10.55 -37.87 -17.54
CA ALA A 702 10.93 -37.76 -16.14
C ALA A 702 10.55 -36.42 -15.51
N SER A 703 10.63 -35.32 -16.28
CA SER A 703 10.17 -34.01 -15.82
C SER A 703 8.65 -33.95 -15.74
N SER A 704 7.94 -34.53 -16.71
CA SER A 704 6.47 -34.56 -16.76
C SER A 704 5.88 -35.38 -15.61
N GLU A 705 6.46 -36.54 -15.31
CA GLU A 705 6.08 -37.36 -14.16
C GLU A 705 6.21 -36.59 -12.85
N ARG A 706 7.31 -35.83 -12.70
CA ARG A 706 7.53 -34.99 -11.53
C ARG A 706 6.50 -33.88 -11.42
N ALA A 707 6.29 -33.12 -12.50
CA ALA A 707 5.27 -32.08 -12.54
C ALA A 707 3.87 -32.64 -12.24
N GLY A 708 3.58 -33.85 -12.73
CA GLY A 708 2.35 -34.59 -12.44
C GLY A 708 2.15 -34.87 -10.95
N ARG A 709 3.21 -35.24 -10.21
CA ARG A 709 3.16 -35.41 -8.75
C ARG A 709 2.89 -34.10 -8.01
N VAL A 710 3.53 -33.02 -8.41
CA VAL A 710 3.29 -31.69 -7.79
C VAL A 710 1.84 -31.24 -8.07
N LEU A 711 1.32 -31.50 -9.26
CA LEU A 711 -0.08 -31.22 -9.60
C LEU A 711 -1.07 -32.12 -8.86
N ALA A 712 -0.73 -33.39 -8.61
CA ALA A 712 -1.51 -34.26 -7.74
C ALA A 712 -1.56 -33.71 -6.31
N ARG A 713 -0.44 -33.17 -5.81
CA ARG A 713 -0.39 -32.49 -4.51
C ARG A 713 -1.28 -31.23 -4.46
N LEU A 714 -1.33 -30.44 -5.53
CA LEU A 714 -2.31 -29.35 -5.63
C LEU A 714 -3.74 -29.90 -5.60
N ALA A 715 -4.02 -31.01 -6.29
CA ALA A 715 -5.35 -31.62 -6.34
C ALA A 715 -5.81 -32.16 -4.97
N GLU A 716 -4.90 -32.68 -4.15
CA GLU A 716 -5.18 -33.07 -2.76
C GLU A 716 -5.62 -31.87 -1.90
N MET A 717 -5.05 -30.70 -2.16
CA MET A 717 -5.41 -29.47 -1.44
C MET A 717 -6.69 -28.85 -1.97
N SER A 718 -6.80 -28.76 -3.28
CA SER A 718 -7.89 -28.10 -3.99
C SER A 718 -8.06 -28.75 -5.37
N PRO A 719 -8.99 -29.71 -5.52
CA PRO A 719 -9.26 -30.35 -6.80
C PRO A 719 -9.61 -29.33 -7.90
N GLU A 720 -10.36 -28.30 -7.51
CA GLU A 720 -10.77 -27.22 -8.41
C GLU A 720 -9.57 -26.40 -8.91
N ALA A 721 -8.63 -26.03 -8.01
CA ALA A 721 -7.40 -25.34 -8.40
C ALA A 721 -6.55 -26.18 -9.36
N ALA A 722 -6.46 -27.49 -9.14
CA ALA A 722 -5.73 -28.38 -10.04
C ALA A 722 -6.37 -28.50 -11.43
N VAL A 723 -7.71 -28.53 -11.51
CA VAL A 723 -8.42 -28.48 -12.80
C VAL A 723 -8.13 -27.17 -13.53
N ARG A 724 -8.24 -26.03 -12.84
CA ARG A 724 -7.94 -24.72 -13.43
C ARG A 724 -6.47 -24.63 -13.88
N ALA A 725 -5.55 -25.12 -13.06
CA ALA A 725 -4.14 -25.15 -13.44
C ALA A 725 -3.88 -25.96 -14.71
N ARG A 726 -4.52 -27.12 -14.87
CA ARG A 726 -4.40 -27.92 -16.11
C ARG A 726 -4.90 -27.18 -17.33
N ALA A 727 -6.01 -26.45 -17.19
CA ALA A 727 -6.55 -25.63 -18.28
C ALA A 727 -5.52 -24.57 -18.71
N VAL A 728 -4.99 -23.82 -17.75
CA VAL A 728 -4.01 -22.75 -17.97
C VAL A 728 -2.70 -23.27 -18.57
N LEU A 729 -2.22 -24.42 -18.10
CA LEU A 729 -1.02 -25.06 -18.66
C LEU A 729 -1.18 -25.50 -20.12
N SER A 730 -2.42 -25.67 -20.56
CA SER A 730 -2.74 -26.07 -21.93
C SER A 730 -2.94 -24.87 -22.86
N GLU A 731 -2.96 -23.64 -22.34
CA GLU A 731 -3.07 -22.43 -23.14
C GLU A 731 -1.75 -22.12 -23.86
N ALA A 732 -1.83 -21.48 -25.04
CA ALA A 732 -0.64 -21.05 -25.75
C ALA A 732 -0.01 -19.84 -25.06
N SER A 733 1.30 -19.67 -25.19
CA SER A 733 2.02 -18.50 -24.67
C SER A 733 2.82 -17.80 -25.75
N LEU A 734 2.84 -16.47 -25.69
CA LEU A 734 3.77 -15.60 -26.39
C LEU A 734 4.80 -15.10 -25.39
N PHE A 735 6.03 -15.58 -25.48
CA PHE A 735 7.14 -15.24 -24.60
C PHE A 735 8.20 -14.44 -25.34
N LEU A 736 8.41 -13.19 -24.95
CA LEU A 736 9.50 -12.36 -25.44
C LEU A 736 10.67 -12.42 -24.47
N ASP A 737 10.37 -12.23 -23.19
CA ASP A 737 11.26 -12.34 -22.04
C ASP A 737 10.45 -12.46 -20.74
N TYR A 738 11.14 -12.49 -19.59
CA TYR A 738 10.50 -12.63 -18.28
C TYR A 738 9.64 -11.42 -17.86
N GLU A 739 9.86 -10.24 -18.44
CA GLU A 739 9.05 -9.04 -18.19
C GLU A 739 7.88 -8.88 -19.19
N ARG A 740 8.00 -9.52 -20.36
CA ARG A 740 7.07 -9.42 -21.49
C ARG A 740 6.71 -10.81 -22.00
N HIS A 741 5.69 -11.40 -21.41
CA HIS A 741 5.09 -12.64 -21.91
C HIS A 741 3.58 -12.63 -21.62
N ALA A 742 2.81 -13.30 -22.49
CA ALA A 742 1.36 -13.33 -22.42
C ALA A 742 0.80 -14.73 -22.72
N LEU A 743 -0.25 -15.14 -22.00
CA LEU A 743 -1.11 -16.22 -22.46
C LEU A 743 -1.96 -15.73 -23.63
N VAL A 744 -2.11 -16.57 -24.66
CA VAL A 744 -2.86 -16.28 -25.87
C VAL A 744 -3.70 -17.48 -26.28
N GLU A 745 -4.87 -17.20 -26.86
CA GLU A 745 -5.72 -18.21 -27.49
C GLU A 745 -5.70 -17.97 -29.00
N GLY A 746 -5.53 -19.03 -29.79
CA GLY A 746 -5.39 -18.91 -31.24
C GLY A 746 -4.74 -20.12 -31.89
N SER A 747 -4.35 -19.95 -33.14
CA SER A 747 -3.63 -20.96 -33.92
C SER A 747 -2.83 -20.32 -35.07
N PHE A 748 -1.79 -21.00 -35.55
CA PHE A 748 -1.10 -20.58 -36.77
C PHE A 748 -1.95 -20.75 -38.03
N GLU A 749 -1.99 -19.72 -38.85
CA GLU A 749 -2.51 -19.68 -40.22
C GLU A 749 -1.36 -19.20 -41.14
N GLY A 750 -0.55 -20.16 -41.61
CA GLY A 750 0.72 -19.86 -42.29
C GLY A 750 1.75 -19.25 -41.34
N GLU A 751 2.29 -18.08 -41.70
CA GLU A 751 3.34 -17.36 -40.95
C GLU A 751 2.81 -16.51 -39.79
N VAL A 752 1.50 -16.54 -39.55
CA VAL A 752 0.81 -15.65 -38.61
C VAL A 752 0.03 -16.48 -37.59
N PHE A 753 0.15 -16.16 -36.31
CA PHE A 753 -0.71 -16.70 -35.27
C PHE A 753 -1.96 -15.83 -35.14
N VAL A 754 -3.12 -16.37 -35.52
CA VAL A 754 -4.39 -15.65 -35.44
C VAL A 754 -4.96 -15.80 -34.04
N LEU A 755 -5.14 -14.67 -33.36
CA LEU A 755 -5.64 -14.60 -32.00
C LEU A 755 -7.16 -14.75 -32.01
N ARG A 756 -7.68 -15.63 -31.14
CA ARG A 756 -9.11 -15.89 -30.94
C ARG A 756 -9.44 -15.52 -29.50
N GLY A 757 -10.41 -14.64 -29.30
CA GLY A 757 -10.78 -14.17 -27.97
C GLY A 757 -9.93 -13.00 -27.44
N ARG A 758 -10.30 -12.49 -26.26
CA ARG A 758 -9.74 -11.25 -25.64
C ARG A 758 -8.82 -11.49 -24.45
N ARG A 759 -8.42 -12.72 -24.15
CA ARG A 759 -7.61 -13.01 -22.96
C ARG A 759 -6.13 -12.90 -23.30
N ALA A 760 -5.52 -11.77 -22.96
CA ALA A 760 -4.06 -11.66 -22.88
C ALA A 760 -3.68 -11.28 -21.45
N TRP A 761 -2.94 -12.17 -20.79
CA TRP A 761 -2.51 -12.00 -19.40
C TRP A 761 -1.01 -11.83 -19.35
N SER A 762 -0.51 -10.68 -18.89
CA SER A 762 0.92 -10.54 -18.63
C SER A 762 1.21 -11.09 -17.24
N ALA A 763 2.02 -12.14 -17.16
CA ALA A 763 2.62 -12.53 -15.90
C ALA A 763 3.88 -11.71 -15.56
N GLY A 764 4.49 -11.05 -16.55
CA GLY A 764 5.54 -10.05 -16.33
C GLY A 764 5.00 -8.71 -15.83
N ARG A 765 5.88 -7.83 -15.33
CA ARG A 765 5.49 -6.51 -14.77
C ARG A 765 5.01 -5.52 -15.84
N SER A 766 5.16 -5.84 -17.12
CA SER A 766 4.78 -4.94 -18.22
C SER A 766 3.28 -4.99 -18.55
N ARG A 767 2.47 -4.25 -17.78
CA ARG A 767 1.03 -4.04 -18.07
C ARG A 767 0.78 -3.57 -19.51
N ALA A 768 1.64 -2.70 -20.02
CA ALA A 768 1.55 -2.17 -21.38
C ALA A 768 1.62 -3.27 -22.45
N PHE A 769 2.44 -4.32 -22.23
CA PHE A 769 2.54 -5.42 -23.18
C PHE A 769 1.28 -6.29 -23.20
N ALA A 770 0.71 -6.63 -22.04
CA ALA A 770 -0.57 -7.34 -21.97
C ALA A 770 -1.70 -6.58 -22.68
N GLU A 771 -1.84 -5.28 -22.40
CA GLU A 771 -2.87 -4.44 -23.02
C GLU A 771 -2.70 -4.34 -24.55
N MET A 772 -1.45 -4.41 -25.03
CA MET A 772 -1.13 -4.43 -26.45
C MET A 772 -1.55 -5.75 -27.10
N VAL A 773 -1.20 -6.90 -26.50
CA VAL A 773 -1.59 -8.22 -26.99
C VAL A 773 -3.11 -8.40 -26.94
N ALA A 774 -3.79 -7.89 -25.91
CA ALA A 774 -5.25 -7.96 -25.77
C ALA A 774 -6.01 -7.22 -26.89
N LYS A 775 -5.37 -6.25 -27.54
CA LYS A 775 -5.94 -5.50 -28.68
C LYS A 775 -5.61 -6.15 -30.03
N ALA A 776 -4.59 -7.00 -30.08
CA ALA A 776 -4.16 -7.66 -31.29
C ALA A 776 -5.16 -8.73 -31.74
N SER A 777 -5.30 -8.90 -33.05
CA SER A 777 -6.06 -9.96 -33.70
C SER A 777 -5.12 -11.00 -34.32
N TRP A 778 -3.84 -10.67 -34.49
CA TRP A 778 -2.83 -11.62 -34.95
C TRP A 778 -1.41 -11.23 -34.50
N VAL A 779 -0.52 -12.21 -34.49
CA VAL A 779 0.91 -12.08 -34.14
C VAL A 779 1.76 -12.67 -35.25
N ARG A 780 2.78 -11.93 -35.70
CA ARG A 780 3.85 -12.43 -36.57
C ARG A 780 5.18 -12.35 -35.84
N LEU A 781 5.92 -13.45 -35.83
CA LEU A 781 7.23 -13.51 -35.19
C LEU A 781 8.34 -13.10 -36.18
N ALA A 782 9.41 -12.51 -35.66
CA ALA A 782 10.64 -12.21 -36.37
C ALA A 782 11.86 -12.48 -35.45
N PRO A 783 13.08 -12.63 -35.99
CA PRO A 783 14.27 -12.88 -35.15
C PRO A 783 14.51 -11.83 -34.06
N ASP A 784 14.15 -10.58 -34.34
CA ASP A 784 14.36 -9.39 -33.50
C ASP A 784 13.09 -8.86 -32.81
N GLY A 785 11.98 -9.59 -32.87
CA GLY A 785 10.78 -9.26 -32.12
C GLY A 785 9.48 -9.78 -32.72
N VAL A 786 8.37 -9.15 -32.35
CA VAL A 786 7.04 -9.51 -32.86
C VAL A 786 6.33 -8.32 -33.46
N THR A 787 5.48 -8.61 -34.45
CA THR A 787 4.53 -7.65 -35.01
C THR A 787 3.12 -8.09 -34.60
N LEU A 788 2.44 -7.23 -33.87
CA LEU A 788 1.05 -7.40 -33.44
C LEU A 788 0.18 -6.58 -34.39
N GLY A 789 -0.85 -7.20 -34.98
CA GLY A 789 -1.80 -6.47 -35.81
C GLY A 789 -3.23 -6.59 -35.31
N THR A 790 -4.00 -5.53 -35.47
CA THR A 790 -5.40 -5.41 -35.06
C THR A 790 -6.34 -5.67 -36.25
N ALA A 791 -7.62 -5.90 -35.95
CA ALA A 791 -8.65 -6.13 -36.98
C ALA A 791 -8.84 -4.92 -37.94
N ASP A 792 -8.52 -3.71 -37.50
CA ASP A 792 -8.58 -2.49 -38.33
C ASP A 792 -7.29 -2.23 -39.14
N GLY A 793 -6.37 -3.19 -39.16
CA GLY A 793 -5.14 -3.11 -39.95
C GLY A 793 -3.99 -2.32 -39.32
N ARG A 794 -4.16 -1.78 -38.10
CA ARG A 794 -3.04 -1.17 -37.38
C ARG A 794 -2.04 -2.24 -36.97
N VAL A 795 -0.75 -1.89 -37.00
CA VAL A 795 0.35 -2.79 -36.63
C VAL A 795 1.24 -2.13 -35.60
N GLN A 796 1.76 -2.92 -34.67
CA GLN A 796 2.70 -2.50 -33.66
C GLN A 796 3.85 -3.51 -33.55
N ARG A 797 5.10 -3.02 -33.60
CA ARG A 797 6.29 -3.85 -33.46
C ARG A 797 6.84 -3.77 -32.05
N VAL A 798 7.16 -4.92 -31.47
CA VAL A 798 7.78 -5.04 -30.15
C VAL A 798 9.11 -5.76 -30.31
N GLY A 799 10.22 -5.06 -30.05
CA GLY A 799 11.56 -5.63 -30.19
C GLY A 799 11.88 -6.65 -29.08
N ALA A 800 12.36 -7.83 -29.45
CA ALA A 800 12.79 -8.87 -28.53
C ALA A 800 13.71 -9.87 -29.24
N LYS A 801 14.77 -10.32 -28.58
CA LYS A 801 15.67 -11.32 -29.16
C LYS A 801 15.02 -12.70 -29.05
N GLY A 802 14.75 -13.37 -30.17
CA GLY A 802 14.23 -14.75 -30.18
C GLY A 802 12.89 -14.92 -29.46
N PRO A 803 11.82 -14.24 -29.93
CA PRO A 803 10.48 -14.47 -29.38
C PRO A 803 10.07 -15.93 -29.58
N LEU A 804 9.33 -16.46 -28.61
CA LEU A 804 8.83 -17.82 -28.62
C LEU A 804 7.30 -17.79 -28.55
N LEU A 805 6.63 -18.47 -29.48
CA LEU A 805 5.21 -18.75 -29.37
C LEU A 805 5.01 -20.26 -29.27
N VAL A 806 4.39 -20.70 -28.19
CA VAL A 806 4.31 -22.11 -27.82
C VAL A 806 2.85 -22.53 -27.71
N GLU A 807 2.49 -23.64 -28.36
CA GLU A 807 1.19 -24.30 -28.22
C GLU A 807 1.40 -25.65 -27.49
N PRO A 808 1.10 -25.75 -26.19
CA PRO A 808 1.20 -27.01 -25.45
C PRO A 808 0.48 -28.17 -26.14
N GLY A 809 1.11 -29.34 -26.16
CA GLY A 809 0.63 -30.52 -26.87
C GLY A 809 0.97 -30.56 -28.36
N LYS A 810 1.60 -29.51 -28.93
CA LYS A 810 2.07 -29.48 -30.31
C LYS A 810 3.59 -29.29 -30.37
N ALA A 811 4.20 -29.73 -31.48
CA ALA A 811 5.55 -29.33 -31.82
C ALA A 811 5.58 -27.83 -32.15
N LEU A 812 6.75 -27.19 -32.04
CA LEU A 812 6.86 -25.78 -32.43
C LEU A 812 6.54 -25.61 -33.92
N ALA A 813 5.75 -24.59 -34.24
CA ALA A 813 5.44 -24.25 -35.62
C ALA A 813 6.73 -23.86 -36.38
N ALA A 814 6.75 -24.17 -37.68
CA ALA A 814 7.92 -23.91 -38.54
C ALA A 814 8.45 -22.46 -38.47
N PRO A 815 7.60 -21.40 -38.43
CA PRO A 815 8.09 -20.02 -38.30
C PRO A 815 8.89 -19.79 -37.00
N VAL A 816 8.50 -20.44 -35.91
CA VAL A 816 9.19 -20.35 -34.62
C VAL A 816 10.56 -21.03 -34.70
N LEU A 817 10.60 -22.24 -35.27
CA LEU A 817 11.84 -23.01 -35.43
C LEU A 817 12.87 -22.29 -36.30
N GLU A 818 12.41 -21.68 -37.40
CA GLU A 818 13.27 -20.90 -38.28
C GLU A 818 13.92 -19.72 -37.55
N ILE A 819 13.14 -19.01 -36.72
CA ILE A 819 13.65 -17.90 -35.90
C ILE A 819 14.70 -18.39 -34.90
N LEU A 820 14.43 -19.50 -34.20
CA LEU A 820 15.37 -20.06 -33.24
C LEU A 820 16.67 -20.51 -33.92
N ALA A 821 16.58 -21.18 -35.06
CA ALA A 821 17.75 -21.63 -35.83
C ALA A 821 18.59 -20.45 -36.34
N ARG A 822 17.95 -19.38 -36.84
CA ARG A 822 18.65 -18.15 -37.27
C ARG A 822 19.37 -17.46 -36.11
N ASN A 823 18.75 -17.40 -34.94
CA ASN A 823 19.36 -16.81 -33.76
C ASN A 823 20.53 -17.64 -33.23
N GLU A 824 20.40 -18.97 -33.19
CA GLU A 824 21.50 -19.86 -32.80
C GLU A 824 22.68 -19.76 -33.79
N ALA A 825 22.42 -19.69 -35.09
CA ALA A 825 23.45 -19.47 -36.10
C ALA A 825 24.15 -18.11 -35.95
N ALA A 826 23.39 -17.05 -35.65
CA ALA A 826 23.95 -15.72 -35.40
C ALA A 826 24.82 -15.69 -34.13
N GLU A 827 24.38 -16.35 -33.06
CA GLU A 827 25.14 -16.49 -31.81
C GLU A 827 26.41 -17.33 -32.01
N GLU A 828 26.33 -18.42 -32.76
CA GLU A 828 27.50 -19.26 -33.07
C GLU A 828 28.51 -18.51 -33.94
N ALA A 829 28.04 -17.73 -34.92
CA ALA A 829 28.89 -16.86 -35.72
C ALA A 829 29.58 -15.80 -34.84
N GLU A 830 28.86 -15.20 -33.89
CA GLU A 830 29.43 -14.24 -32.95
C GLU A 830 30.42 -14.90 -31.98
N ARG A 831 30.13 -16.11 -31.48
CA ARG A 831 31.05 -16.91 -30.65
C ARG A 831 32.33 -17.24 -31.41
N THR A 832 32.21 -17.71 -32.64
CA THR A 832 33.34 -18.03 -33.53
C THR A 832 34.17 -16.77 -33.82
N HIS A 833 33.52 -15.63 -34.03
CA HIS A 833 34.20 -14.35 -34.20
C HIS A 833 34.96 -13.93 -32.92
N ARG A 834 34.35 -14.08 -31.74
CA ARG A 834 34.99 -13.77 -30.45
C ARG A 834 36.15 -14.71 -30.12
N SER A 835 36.00 -16.02 -30.37
CA SER A 835 37.03 -17.03 -30.10
C SER A 835 38.20 -16.92 -31.08
N GLY A 836 37.95 -16.66 -32.37
CA GLY A 836 38.98 -16.40 -33.38
C GLY A 836 39.83 -15.16 -33.06
N LYS A 837 39.22 -14.13 -32.47
CA LYS A 837 39.94 -12.93 -32.00
C LYS A 837 40.75 -13.14 -30.72
N ALA A 838 40.45 -14.19 -29.94
CA ALA A 838 41.19 -14.55 -28.73
C ALA A 838 42.41 -15.44 -29.01
N ALA A 839 42.39 -16.23 -30.10
CA ALA A 839 43.52 -17.07 -30.52
C ALA A 839 44.58 -16.30 -31.33
N GLY A 840 44.20 -15.20 -31.98
CA GLY A 840 45.09 -14.32 -32.74
C GLY A 840 45.84 -13.31 -31.87
N GLY A 841 46.86 -13.77 -31.15
CA GLY A 841 47.83 -12.93 -30.45
C GLY A 841 47.40 -12.51 -29.06
N VAL A 842 48.14 -13.01 -28.06
CA VAL A 842 48.35 -12.30 -26.79
C VAL A 842 49.11 -11.01 -27.12
N ARG A 843 48.44 -10.04 -27.75
CA ARG A 843 48.78 -8.64 -27.48
C ARG A 843 48.38 -8.44 -26.04
N GLU A 844 49.35 -8.12 -25.20
CA GLU A 844 49.12 -7.57 -23.87
C GLU A 844 47.84 -6.72 -23.93
N ARG A 845 46.79 -7.13 -23.20
CA ARG A 845 45.71 -6.21 -22.84
C ARG A 845 46.27 -5.23 -21.80
N GLY A 846 47.30 -4.49 -22.20
CA GLY A 846 47.98 -3.44 -21.46
C GLY A 846 47.60 -2.11 -22.09
N GLY A 847 46.37 -1.68 -21.88
CA GLY A 847 45.90 -0.37 -22.33
C GLY A 847 44.43 -0.40 -22.72
N THR A 848 43.54 -0.39 -21.74
CA THR A 848 42.24 0.26 -21.96
C THR A 848 42.54 1.66 -22.46
N ALA A 849 42.19 1.95 -23.72
CA ALA A 849 42.33 3.29 -24.27
C ALA A 849 41.76 4.29 -23.25
N LEU A 850 42.53 5.34 -22.91
CA LEU A 850 42.03 6.35 -21.98
C LEU A 850 40.69 6.84 -22.48
N THR A 851 39.69 6.82 -21.60
CA THR A 851 38.40 7.46 -21.87
C THR A 851 38.68 8.93 -22.21
N PRO A 852 38.33 9.43 -23.40
CA PRO A 852 38.65 10.80 -23.74
C PRO A 852 37.88 11.77 -22.83
N LEU A 853 38.52 12.88 -22.43
CA LEU A 853 37.83 13.98 -21.76
C LEU A 853 36.65 14.49 -22.62
N PRO A 854 35.57 15.01 -22.02
CA PRO A 854 34.52 15.71 -22.74
C PRO A 854 35.11 16.81 -23.63
N ALA A 855 34.58 16.99 -24.85
CA ALA A 855 35.05 18.01 -25.79
C ALA A 855 34.93 19.46 -25.26
N SER A 856 34.13 19.66 -24.21
CA SER A 856 34.01 20.91 -23.46
C SER A 856 35.24 21.22 -22.59
N LEU A 857 36.09 20.24 -22.30
CA LEU A 857 37.36 20.43 -21.60
C LEU A 857 38.51 20.46 -22.62
N ARG A 858 38.85 21.65 -23.08
CA ARG A 858 39.98 21.91 -23.98
C ARG A 858 40.71 23.19 -23.59
N ARG A 859 41.98 23.31 -24.00
CA ARG A 859 42.79 24.51 -23.76
C ARG A 859 42.06 25.77 -24.25
N GLY A 860 42.07 26.83 -23.43
CA GLY A 860 41.39 28.10 -23.67
C GLY A 860 39.96 28.17 -23.13
N VAL A 861 39.35 27.06 -22.69
CA VAL A 861 38.02 27.09 -22.08
C VAL A 861 38.09 27.68 -20.67
N ARG A 862 37.15 28.58 -20.36
CA ARG A 862 37.01 29.19 -19.04
C ARG A 862 36.16 28.27 -18.14
N VAL A 863 36.67 27.91 -16.97
CA VAL A 863 35.98 27.12 -15.93
C VAL A 863 35.90 27.96 -14.65
N GLY A 864 34.74 28.59 -14.42
CA GLY A 864 34.61 29.64 -13.42
C GLY A 864 35.47 30.87 -13.79
N ALA A 865 36.27 31.37 -12.84
CA ALA A 865 37.19 32.49 -13.08
C ALA A 865 38.56 32.07 -13.66
N HIS A 866 38.80 30.76 -13.85
CA HIS A 866 40.05 30.21 -14.36
C HIS A 866 39.94 29.83 -15.84
N VAL A 867 41.07 29.80 -16.55
CA VAL A 867 41.15 29.29 -17.93
C VAL A 867 42.00 28.02 -17.94
N ILE A 868 41.56 26.99 -18.69
CA ILE A 868 42.37 25.79 -18.95
C ILE A 868 43.56 26.18 -19.82
N THR A 869 44.77 26.18 -19.26
CA THR A 869 46.00 26.55 -19.96
C THR A 869 46.69 25.35 -20.61
N ALA A 870 46.52 24.15 -20.05
CA ALA A 870 47.05 22.91 -20.60
C ALA A 870 46.18 21.71 -20.19
N ILE A 871 46.19 20.67 -21.03
CA ILE A 871 45.67 19.34 -20.71
C ILE A 871 46.73 18.35 -21.16
N GLU A 872 47.33 17.67 -20.21
CA GLU A 872 48.42 16.73 -20.46
C GLU A 872 47.97 15.34 -20.05
N GLN A 873 48.21 14.34 -20.91
CA GLN A 873 47.92 12.96 -20.55
C GLN A 873 49.07 12.42 -19.69
N VAL A 874 48.77 11.99 -18.47
CA VAL A 874 49.76 11.46 -17.53
C VAL A 874 49.31 10.06 -17.08
N GLY A 875 50.07 9.05 -17.51
CA GLY A 875 49.73 7.64 -17.27
C GLY A 875 48.35 7.28 -17.83
N ARG A 876 47.45 6.81 -16.96
CA ARG A 876 46.05 6.47 -17.30
C ARG A 876 45.06 7.63 -17.12
N GLY A 877 45.51 8.83 -16.80
CA GLY A 877 44.68 10.01 -16.59
C GLY A 877 45.15 11.25 -17.32
N TYR A 878 44.62 12.39 -16.91
CA TYR A 878 44.90 13.72 -17.44
C TYR A 878 45.26 14.66 -16.30
N THR A 879 46.24 15.53 -16.51
CA THR A 879 46.47 16.72 -15.68
C THR A 879 45.91 17.92 -16.43
N ILE A 880 44.94 18.59 -15.83
CA ILE A 880 44.28 19.78 -16.37
C ILE A 880 44.80 21.00 -15.60
N SER A 881 45.58 21.83 -16.27
CA SER A 881 46.16 23.03 -15.67
C SER A 881 45.24 24.23 -15.86
N LEU A 882 44.94 24.91 -14.76
CA LEU A 882 44.07 26.07 -14.67
C LEU A 882 44.88 27.30 -14.25
N ALA A 883 44.56 28.46 -14.82
CA ALA A 883 45.21 29.73 -14.47
C ALA A 883 44.24 30.90 -14.33
N ARG A 884 44.51 31.77 -13.35
CA ARG A 884 43.87 33.08 -13.19
C ARG A 884 44.91 34.07 -12.66
N GLY A 885 45.33 35.05 -13.46
CA GLY A 885 46.38 36.00 -13.05
C GLY A 885 47.70 35.29 -12.70
N ALA A 886 48.17 35.42 -11.46
CA ALA A 886 49.34 34.68 -10.94
C ALA A 886 49.00 33.28 -10.37
N GLU A 887 47.73 33.00 -10.11
CA GLU A 887 47.26 31.73 -9.53
C GLU A 887 47.33 30.60 -10.58
N ARG A 888 47.86 29.43 -10.18
CA ARG A 888 48.00 28.24 -11.00
C ARG A 888 47.52 27.03 -10.20
N LEU A 889 46.68 26.20 -10.81
CA LEU A 889 46.12 25.00 -10.21
C LEU A 889 46.23 23.82 -11.18
N ALA A 890 46.68 22.66 -10.70
CA ALA A 890 46.69 21.41 -11.46
C ALA A 890 45.60 20.48 -10.92
N VAL A 891 44.70 20.02 -11.80
CA VAL A 891 43.63 19.08 -11.47
C VAL A 891 43.93 17.76 -12.16
N ARG A 892 44.22 16.71 -11.39
CA ARG A 892 44.50 15.37 -11.94
C ARG A 892 43.21 14.58 -12.03
N VAL A 893 42.88 14.08 -13.21
CA VAL A 893 41.66 13.33 -13.51
C VAL A 893 42.06 11.97 -14.05
N ARG A 894 41.82 10.90 -13.30
CA ARG A 894 42.18 9.53 -13.68
C ARG A 894 40.99 8.59 -13.53
N PRO A 895 40.98 7.42 -14.19
CA PRO A 895 40.02 6.38 -13.90
C PRO A 895 40.03 6.06 -12.41
N HIS A 896 38.85 6.01 -11.80
CA HIS A 896 38.72 5.64 -10.41
C HIS A 896 39.22 4.19 -10.24
N VAL A 897 40.22 4.02 -9.38
CA VAL A 897 40.71 2.71 -8.95
C VAL A 897 40.29 2.54 -7.50
N GLU A 898 39.61 1.44 -7.22
CA GLU A 898 39.14 1.13 -5.87
C GLU A 898 40.30 1.01 -4.88
N GLY A 899 40.15 1.60 -3.69
CA GLY A 899 41.19 1.67 -2.66
C GLY A 899 42.25 2.77 -2.86
N ALA A 900 42.30 3.44 -4.02
CA ALA A 900 43.18 4.59 -4.20
C ALA A 900 42.55 5.87 -3.63
N PRO A 901 43.27 6.69 -2.85
CA PRO A 901 42.75 7.95 -2.32
C PRO A 901 42.41 8.90 -3.48
N TYR A 902 41.35 9.71 -3.32
CA TYR A 902 40.96 10.75 -4.28
C TYR A 902 40.28 11.91 -3.55
N ALA A 903 40.26 13.11 -4.16
CA ALA A 903 39.56 14.26 -3.59
C ALA A 903 38.05 14.23 -3.92
N VAL A 904 37.70 13.96 -5.18
CA VAL A 904 36.29 13.86 -5.63
C VAL A 904 36.12 12.72 -6.63
N ARG A 905 35.04 11.94 -6.49
CA ARG A 905 34.64 10.92 -7.48
C ARG A 905 33.52 11.42 -8.39
N VAL A 906 33.69 11.23 -9.70
CA VAL A 906 32.74 11.66 -10.73
C VAL A 906 32.51 10.54 -11.75
N GLY A 907 31.51 9.70 -11.49
CA GLY A 907 31.23 8.53 -12.32
C GLY A 907 32.43 7.56 -12.34
N ALA A 908 33.02 7.36 -13.53
CA ALA A 908 34.22 6.54 -13.73
C ALA A 908 35.54 7.28 -13.44
N TRP A 909 35.50 8.58 -13.12
CA TRP A 909 36.66 9.42 -12.88
C TRP A 909 36.91 9.66 -11.39
N ALA A 910 38.17 9.62 -10.98
CA ALA A 910 38.69 10.17 -9.74
C ALA A 910 39.41 11.48 -10.06
N VAL A 911 39.13 12.52 -9.28
CA VAL A 911 39.74 13.83 -9.37
C VAL A 911 40.62 14.02 -8.13
N ASP A 912 41.91 14.25 -8.35
CA ASP A 912 42.90 14.55 -7.33
C ASP A 912 43.35 16.01 -7.45
N LEU A 913 43.55 16.65 -6.31
CA LEU A 913 44.01 18.02 -6.18
C LEU A 913 45.28 18.03 -5.33
N ASP A 914 46.25 18.85 -5.70
CA ASP A 914 47.39 19.13 -4.83
C ASP A 914 46.93 20.12 -3.75
N ALA A 915 47.03 19.75 -2.48
CA ALA A 915 46.65 20.56 -1.31
C ALA A 915 45.23 21.20 -1.41
N PRO A 916 44.14 20.40 -1.43
CA PRO A 916 42.77 20.91 -1.56
C PRO A 916 42.37 21.94 -0.49
N GLU A 917 43.01 21.90 0.68
CA GLU A 917 42.88 22.85 1.78
C GLU A 917 43.35 24.28 1.45
N ASP A 918 44.30 24.44 0.54
CA ASP A 918 44.91 25.73 0.20
C ASP A 918 44.21 26.44 -0.97
N LEU A 919 43.09 25.88 -1.45
CA LEU A 919 42.37 26.42 -2.61
C LEU A 919 41.56 27.68 -2.24
N THR A 920 41.82 28.75 -2.99
CA THR A 920 40.97 29.94 -2.98
C THR A 920 39.54 29.59 -3.38
N GLU A 921 38.57 30.42 -2.99
CA GLU A 921 37.17 30.23 -3.37
C GLU A 921 36.98 30.17 -4.89
N GLY A 922 37.73 30.99 -5.63
CA GLY A 922 37.73 30.99 -7.09
C GLY A 922 38.29 29.70 -7.70
N ALA A 923 39.27 29.07 -7.06
CA ALA A 923 39.81 27.78 -7.45
C ALA A 923 38.84 26.63 -7.15
N ARG A 924 38.20 26.63 -5.97
CA ARG A 924 37.16 25.66 -5.60
C ARG A 924 35.97 25.69 -6.57
N ALA A 925 35.51 26.89 -6.92
CA ALA A 925 34.45 27.06 -7.92
C ALA A 925 34.85 26.52 -9.30
N ALA A 926 36.09 26.74 -9.74
CA ALA A 926 36.61 26.22 -11.01
C ALA A 926 36.67 24.68 -11.03
N VAL A 927 37.12 24.05 -9.93
CA VAL A 927 37.09 22.58 -9.76
C VAL A 927 35.66 22.05 -9.82
N GLY A 928 34.70 22.71 -9.15
CA GLY A 928 33.29 22.32 -9.19
C GLY A 928 32.69 22.34 -10.60
N VAL A 929 33.04 23.33 -11.43
CA VAL A 929 32.62 23.38 -12.84
C VAL A 929 33.25 22.24 -13.66
N LEU A 930 34.54 21.97 -13.45
CA LEU A 930 35.26 20.89 -14.12
C LEU A 930 34.66 19.51 -13.77
N VAL A 931 34.34 19.28 -12.49
CA VAL A 931 33.64 18.09 -12.00
C VAL A 931 32.27 17.93 -12.67
N ARG A 932 31.48 18.99 -12.81
CA ARG A 932 30.19 18.94 -13.51
C ARG A 932 30.36 18.59 -15.00
N ALA A 933 31.37 19.15 -15.67
CA ALA A 933 31.64 18.84 -17.07
C ALA A 933 31.98 17.35 -17.28
N LEU A 934 32.68 16.72 -16.33
CA LEU A 934 32.98 15.29 -16.35
C LEU A 934 31.72 14.40 -16.19
N ARG A 935 30.63 14.89 -15.59
CA ARG A 935 29.36 14.13 -15.43
C ARG A 935 28.58 13.96 -16.73
N VAL A 936 28.66 14.93 -17.67
CA VAL A 936 27.79 15.01 -18.87
C VAL A 936 27.97 13.81 -19.82
N ARG A 937 29.10 13.09 -19.75
CA ARG A 937 29.33 11.88 -20.56
C ARG A 937 28.84 10.58 -19.92
N ALA A 938 28.63 10.54 -18.60
CA ALA A 938 28.12 9.33 -17.93
C ALA A 938 26.64 9.07 -18.26
N ALA A 939 25.88 10.11 -18.62
CA ALA A 939 24.45 10.01 -18.90
C ALA A 939 24.09 9.81 -20.39
N SER A 940 25.02 9.99 -21.34
CA SER A 940 24.74 10.02 -22.79
C SER A 940 25.13 8.74 -23.55
N GLY A 941 25.54 7.67 -22.84
CA GLY A 941 25.96 6.39 -23.44
C GLY A 941 24.85 5.51 -24.04
N ALA A 942 23.65 6.04 -24.31
CA ALA A 942 22.53 5.26 -24.85
C ALA A 942 21.53 6.11 -25.66
N ARG A 943 21.96 6.83 -26.71
CA ARG A 943 21.07 7.22 -27.82
C ARG A 943 21.84 7.18 -29.14
N ASN A 944 21.40 6.31 -30.05
CA ASN A 944 21.84 6.30 -31.44
C ASN A 944 21.44 7.61 -32.11
N ALA A 945 22.35 8.12 -32.95
CA ALA A 945 22.15 9.31 -33.76
C ALA A 945 21.11 9.07 -34.86
N GLY A 946 20.14 9.98 -34.97
CA GLY A 946 19.15 10.02 -36.03
C GLY A 946 18.03 10.98 -35.71
N ASP A 947 18.28 12.30 -35.78
CA ASP A 947 17.44 13.26 -36.51
C ASP A 947 17.99 14.68 -36.38
N ALA A 948 17.93 15.42 -37.49
CA ALA A 948 18.37 16.80 -37.64
C ALA A 948 17.16 17.74 -37.83
N GLY A 949 17.24 18.97 -37.30
CA GLY A 949 16.19 20.01 -37.32
C GLY A 949 15.38 20.02 -36.02
N ASP A 950 15.15 21.11 -35.28
CA ASP A 950 15.08 22.52 -35.64
C ASP A 950 15.56 23.48 -34.52
N ALA A 951 15.82 24.74 -34.89
CA ALA A 951 16.31 25.83 -34.04
C ALA A 951 15.18 26.68 -33.41
N GLY A 952 15.48 27.29 -32.26
CA GLY A 952 14.76 28.44 -31.67
C GLY A 952 14.00 28.14 -30.38
N ASP A 953 14.52 28.57 -29.22
CA ASP A 953 14.22 29.89 -28.64
C ASP A 953 14.88 30.06 -27.25
N ALA A 954 15.17 31.31 -26.94
CA ALA A 954 15.91 31.80 -25.79
C ALA A 954 14.98 32.41 -24.71
N GLY A 955 15.52 32.53 -23.49
CA GLY A 955 14.97 33.27 -22.34
C GLY A 955 14.53 32.34 -21.21
N ASP A 956 14.81 32.55 -19.92
CA ASP A 956 15.44 33.65 -19.20
C ASP A 956 15.96 33.16 -17.84
N ALA A 957 16.79 34.00 -17.22
CA ALA A 957 17.54 33.80 -15.99
C ALA A 957 16.77 34.15 -14.70
N GLY A 958 17.32 33.75 -13.54
CA GLY A 958 17.02 34.28 -12.20
C GLY A 958 17.25 33.26 -11.07
N ASP A 959 18.47 33.21 -10.52
CA ASP A 959 18.89 33.58 -9.14
C ASP A 959 18.34 32.67 -8.00
N ALA A 960 19.11 31.93 -7.18
CA ALA A 960 20.32 32.16 -6.35
C ALA A 960 20.01 32.61 -4.89
N GLY A 961 20.63 31.92 -3.92
CA GLY A 961 20.67 32.20 -2.46
C GLY A 961 19.85 31.22 -1.63
N ASP A 962 20.30 30.58 -0.54
CA ASP A 962 21.51 30.72 0.27
C ASP A 962 21.82 29.42 1.05
N ALA A 963 23.06 29.34 1.56
CA ALA A 963 23.67 28.26 2.32
C ALA A 963 23.80 28.60 3.83
N GLY A 964 24.14 27.57 4.63
CA GLY A 964 24.58 27.65 6.04
C GLY A 964 23.51 27.16 7.04
N ASP A 965 23.73 26.29 8.03
CA ASP A 965 24.97 25.93 8.74
C ASP A 965 24.93 24.49 9.32
N ALA A 966 26.12 24.01 9.71
CA ALA A 966 26.43 22.73 10.32
C ALA A 966 26.61 22.80 11.85
N GLY A 967 26.56 21.64 12.52
CA GLY A 967 26.89 21.39 13.95
C GLY A 967 25.66 20.92 14.72
N ASP A 968 25.61 19.84 15.51
CA ASP A 968 26.65 19.12 16.24
C ASP A 968 26.32 17.62 16.42
N ALA A 969 27.36 16.83 16.70
CA ALA A 969 27.32 15.44 17.10
C ALA A 969 27.53 15.28 18.62
N GLY A 970 26.87 14.29 19.21
CA GLY A 970 26.99 13.82 20.60
C GLY A 970 25.62 13.34 21.07
N ASP A 971 25.41 12.19 21.71
CA ASP A 971 26.32 11.27 22.37
C ASP A 971 25.64 9.89 22.50
N ALA A 972 26.44 8.86 22.68
CA ALA A 972 26.01 7.49 22.98
C ALA A 972 25.51 7.37 24.44
N GLY A 973 24.56 6.47 24.68
CA GLY A 973 24.12 6.11 26.02
C GLY A 973 23.43 4.74 26.05
N ASP A 974 24.17 3.74 26.52
CA ASP A 974 23.69 2.42 26.95
C ASP A 974 22.60 2.54 28.03
N ARG A 975 21.47 1.86 27.82
CA ARG A 975 20.84 0.89 28.74
C ARG A 975 19.62 0.22 28.12
#